data_AF-A0A8J5K430-F1
#
_entry.id   AF-A0A8J5K430-F1
#
_cell.length_a   1.000
_cell.length_b   1.000
_cell.length_c   1.000
_cell.angle_alpha   90.00
_cell.angle_beta   90.00
_cell.angle_gamma   90.00
#
_symmetry.space_group_name_H-M   'P 1'
#
loop_
_entity.id
_entity.type
_entity.pdbx_description
1 polymer ?
#
loop_
_entity_poly.entity_id
_entity_poly.type
_entity_poly.pdbx_seq_one_letter_code
_entity_poly.pdbx_strand_id
1 'polypeptide(L)'
;MTGGAYLVITTTAAPINSLQQFRVITQDAGRADFAVSITSPSGMRVRAHVVPTHEGYLVNFTPTELGEYLLSIQFGGQPISSAPYRFTCTPGGDASAVRAWGPGLEGGVVCRPAEFVIDTREAGQGGLGVTVEGPCEAAINCRDNGDGTCAVAYLPTEAGHYTINITFNERHIHGSPFHALIAHDQDLKQIRVTGNGIQPHGVFVDSPTDFVVDTRALANLKKDSKGGDKGDGKVMCVITNPSGTRTDSFLRPLTDGTYKISYTPFEEGRHTIDLLYDGVPVPGSPFTVNVRRGCDPNKCHAFGPGLDHGFVNEVNTFTVETKGAGTGGLGLAVEGPSEAKMTCKDNRDGSCTVEYVPLEAGCYDVAIKFADQHIPGSPFKVSVDQNVDASQVVVWGNGLEPSKVRAGVPLTFHVDGSKSGKAPLGVDITTEKGALPKSPDVRDNGDGTYDVTYVPHAEGTMQTANVTWGGKPVPGSPYRTRVRPAVEPNRVKVSGSGVSSKGIPASLPTELVIDTNDAGVGDLQVSVTGPDGHPRKVKVLDNGDGTFSASYVPDDCGKYKVSVKYADQEVGHSPFPVQAYATGKADKCKITEGINHSLTIGEEYCITVNAKNAGSGAVTCRIRSTSGSDLDIDIEDNGDGTFSIYYTVKDAGEYTLSVKFGGQPVPDGFYSF
;
A
#
# COMPACT_ATOMS: atom_id res chain seq x y z
N MET A 1 -92.48 21.14 62.45
CA MET A 1 -91.31 20.40 62.98
C MET A 1 -90.92 21.09 64.26
N THR A 2 -91.14 20.45 65.40
CA THR A 2 -90.77 20.94 66.73
C THR A 2 -89.25 21.08 66.81
N GLY A 3 -88.76 22.32 66.98
CA GLY A 3 -87.34 22.62 67.15
C GLY A 3 -86.81 21.98 68.43
N GLY A 4 -85.97 20.97 68.28
CA GLY A 4 -85.30 20.28 69.38
C GLY A 4 -83.79 20.44 69.27
N ALA A 5 -83.08 20.31 70.39
CA ALA A 5 -81.62 20.31 70.39
C ALA A 5 -81.07 19.08 69.63
N TYR A 6 -80.06 19.27 68.77
CA TYR A 6 -79.42 18.16 68.04
C TYR A 6 -77.91 18.35 67.93
N LEU A 7 -77.21 17.24 67.68
CA LEU A 7 -75.75 17.18 67.57
C LEU A 7 -75.31 17.26 66.11
N VAL A 8 -74.33 18.09 65.84
CA VAL A 8 -73.59 18.15 64.57
C VAL A 8 -72.16 17.67 64.83
N ILE A 9 -71.85 16.47 64.35
CA ILE A 9 -70.51 15.89 64.31
C ILE A 9 -70.06 15.82 62.86
N THR A 10 -68.89 16.38 62.57
CA THR A 10 -68.25 16.31 61.24
C THR A 10 -67.41 15.05 61.05
N THR A 11 -66.90 14.45 62.13
CA THR A 11 -66.04 13.27 62.09
C THR A 11 -66.41 12.29 63.21
N THR A 12 -66.71 11.03 62.86
CA THR A 12 -67.03 9.96 63.82
C THR A 12 -65.82 9.14 64.25
N ALA A 13 -64.63 9.45 63.70
CA ALA A 13 -63.37 8.87 64.11
C ALA A 13 -62.23 9.90 63.99
N ALA A 14 -61.21 9.79 64.85
CA ALA A 14 -59.99 10.56 64.72
C ALA A 14 -58.80 9.93 65.46
N PRO A 15 -57.56 10.37 65.17
CA PRO A 15 -56.36 9.87 65.84
C PRO A 15 -56.32 10.14 67.35
N ILE A 16 -55.65 9.26 68.09
CA ILE A 16 -55.30 9.49 69.49
C ILE A 16 -54.59 10.81 69.71
N ASN A 17 -54.91 11.49 70.81
CA ASN A 17 -54.41 12.79 71.24
C ASN A 17 -54.74 13.99 70.32
N SER A 18 -55.62 13.81 69.33
CA SER A 18 -56.08 14.93 68.48
C SER A 18 -57.24 15.69 69.15
N LEU A 19 -57.21 17.03 69.15
CA LEU A 19 -58.32 17.82 69.69
C LEU A 19 -59.57 17.63 68.83
N GLN A 20 -60.62 17.10 69.43
CA GLN A 20 -61.91 16.89 68.79
C GLN A 20 -62.90 17.95 69.21
N GLN A 21 -63.69 18.39 68.23
CA GLN A 21 -64.68 19.44 68.41
C GLN A 21 -65.99 19.04 67.74
N PHE A 22 -67.10 19.17 68.46
CA PHE A 22 -68.43 19.00 67.90
C PHE A 22 -69.38 20.08 68.42
N ARG A 23 -70.44 20.34 67.65
CA ARG A 23 -71.41 21.40 67.94
C ARG A 23 -72.73 20.79 68.33
N VAL A 24 -73.34 21.30 69.39
CA VAL A 24 -74.72 21.00 69.76
C VAL A 24 -75.54 22.25 69.49
N ILE A 25 -76.51 22.15 68.59
CA ILE A 25 -77.36 23.26 68.18
C ILE A 25 -78.61 23.27 69.08
N THR A 26 -78.88 24.40 69.74
CA THR A 26 -80.02 24.56 70.67
C THR A 26 -80.84 25.83 70.40
N GLN A 27 -80.54 26.56 69.31
CA GLN A 27 -81.10 27.89 69.01
C GLN A 27 -82.65 27.94 69.05
N ASP A 28 -83.31 26.88 68.60
CA ASP A 28 -84.78 26.80 68.54
C ASP A 28 -85.40 25.95 69.67
N ALA A 29 -84.59 25.47 70.63
CA ALA A 29 -85.00 24.52 71.67
C ALA A 29 -85.38 25.17 73.03
N GLY A 30 -85.28 26.51 73.16
CA GLY A 30 -85.53 27.25 74.40
C GLY A 30 -84.32 27.34 75.34
N ARG A 31 -84.49 27.91 76.54
CA ARG A 31 -83.44 27.98 77.58
C ARG A 31 -83.58 26.83 78.56
N ALA A 32 -82.55 26.00 78.67
CA ALA A 32 -82.48 24.89 79.62
C ALA A 32 -81.03 24.54 79.96
N ASP A 33 -80.82 23.73 80.99
CA ASP A 33 -79.48 23.27 81.38
C ASP A 33 -78.90 22.29 80.36
N PHE A 34 -77.63 22.48 80.01
CA PHE A 34 -76.88 21.62 79.09
C PHE A 34 -75.88 20.75 79.86
N ALA A 35 -75.87 19.45 79.57
CA ALA A 35 -74.90 18.52 80.13
C ALA A 35 -74.35 17.58 79.05
N VAL A 36 -73.04 17.37 79.08
CA VAL A 36 -72.35 16.38 78.23
C VAL A 36 -71.54 15.45 79.12
N SER A 37 -71.66 14.15 78.86
CA SER A 37 -70.86 13.10 79.49
C SER A 37 -70.18 12.29 78.39
N ILE A 38 -68.86 12.31 78.39
CA ILE A 38 -68.04 11.51 77.47
C ILE A 38 -67.46 10.36 78.28
N THR A 39 -67.63 9.14 77.81
CA THR A 39 -67.10 7.93 78.43
C THR A 39 -66.04 7.33 77.51
N SER A 40 -64.85 7.07 78.05
CA SER A 40 -63.74 6.43 77.32
C SER A 40 -64.00 4.95 77.07
N PRO A 41 -63.21 4.29 76.20
CA PRO A 41 -63.25 2.85 75.99
C PRO A 41 -63.05 2.05 77.30
N SER A 42 -62.25 2.56 78.24
CA SER A 42 -62.05 1.97 79.57
C SER A 42 -63.23 2.18 80.54
N GLY A 43 -64.29 2.88 80.13
CA GLY A 43 -65.46 3.18 80.97
C GLY A 43 -65.30 4.42 81.86
N MET A 44 -64.20 5.16 81.74
CA MET A 44 -63.90 6.34 82.56
C MET A 44 -64.57 7.60 81.99
N ARG A 45 -64.99 8.52 82.85
CA ARG A 45 -65.49 9.83 82.42
C ARG A 45 -64.35 10.73 81.93
N VAL A 46 -64.50 11.25 80.72
CA VAL A 46 -63.56 12.16 80.06
C VAL A 46 -64.04 13.59 80.25
N ARG A 47 -63.15 14.48 80.67
CA ARG A 47 -63.46 15.90 80.82
C ARG A 47 -63.58 16.53 79.43
N ALA A 48 -64.74 17.11 79.14
CA ALA A 48 -64.95 17.95 77.97
C ALA A 48 -64.92 19.43 78.36
N HIS A 49 -64.41 20.28 77.48
CA HIS A 49 -64.49 21.73 77.61
C HIS A 49 -65.66 22.25 76.76
N VAL A 50 -66.68 22.77 77.44
CA VAL A 50 -67.91 23.26 76.80
C VAL A 50 -67.89 24.78 76.72
N VAL A 51 -68.11 25.31 75.52
CA VAL A 51 -68.15 26.75 75.25
C VAL A 51 -69.54 27.11 74.71
N PRO A 52 -70.32 27.96 75.39
CA PRO A 52 -71.57 28.49 74.84
C PRO A 52 -71.31 29.32 73.58
N THR A 53 -72.19 29.21 72.59
CA THR A 53 -72.15 29.93 71.31
C THR A 53 -73.53 30.52 71.01
N HIS A 54 -73.66 31.39 70.01
CA HIS A 54 -74.96 31.99 69.65
C HIS A 54 -75.98 30.95 69.12
N GLU A 55 -75.52 29.83 68.58
CA GLU A 55 -76.35 28.75 68.03
C GLU A 55 -76.56 27.57 69.01
N GLY A 56 -75.84 27.53 70.14
CA GLY A 56 -75.90 26.45 71.12
C GLY A 56 -74.58 26.27 71.88
N TYR A 57 -73.96 25.10 71.80
CA TYR A 57 -72.73 24.77 72.55
C TYR A 57 -71.67 24.11 71.66
N LEU A 58 -70.42 24.50 71.87
CA LEU A 58 -69.24 23.88 71.29
C LEU A 58 -68.58 23.00 72.33
N VAL A 59 -68.37 21.72 72.02
CA VAL A 59 -67.76 20.77 72.96
C VAL A 59 -66.43 20.31 72.40
N ASN A 60 -65.38 20.53 73.19
CA ASN A 60 -64.02 20.11 72.87
C ASN A 60 -63.58 18.98 73.82
N PHE A 61 -62.99 17.94 73.29
CA PHE A 61 -62.30 16.92 74.09
C PHE A 61 -61.12 16.33 73.31
N THR A 62 -60.17 15.74 74.03
CA THR A 62 -59.03 15.05 73.42
C THR A 62 -59.11 13.57 73.80
N PRO A 63 -59.28 12.64 72.85
CA PRO A 63 -59.28 11.21 73.12
C PRO A 63 -57.84 10.76 73.41
N THR A 64 -57.63 10.13 74.56
CA THR A 64 -56.30 9.67 75.02
C THR A 64 -56.15 8.14 75.07
N GLU A 65 -57.19 7.41 74.68
CA GLU A 65 -57.25 5.94 74.64
C GLU A 65 -57.73 5.51 73.25
N LEU A 66 -57.22 4.39 72.73
CA LEU A 66 -57.71 3.81 71.47
C LEU A 66 -59.04 3.10 71.70
N GLY A 67 -59.95 3.19 70.73
CA GLY A 67 -61.25 2.52 70.77
C GLY A 67 -62.44 3.48 70.80
N GLU A 68 -63.61 2.95 71.15
CA GLU A 68 -64.88 3.69 71.06
C GLU A 68 -65.19 4.51 72.32
N TYR A 69 -65.42 5.82 72.11
CA TYR A 69 -65.94 6.76 73.10
C TYR A 69 -67.46 6.91 72.93
N LEU A 70 -68.17 6.95 74.06
CA LEU A 70 -69.62 7.17 74.10
C LEU A 70 -69.92 8.60 74.56
N LEU A 71 -70.61 9.37 73.73
CA LEU A 71 -71.01 10.75 74.02
C LEU A 71 -72.49 10.80 74.34
N SER A 72 -72.81 11.08 75.60
CA SER A 72 -74.18 11.29 76.07
C SER A 72 -74.43 12.77 76.27
N ILE A 73 -75.44 13.31 75.58
CA ILE A 73 -75.76 14.74 75.59
C ILE A 73 -77.19 14.92 76.09
N GLN A 74 -77.37 15.83 77.05
CA GLN A 74 -78.64 16.16 77.67
C GLN A 74 -78.91 17.66 77.60
N PHE A 75 -80.18 18.01 77.37
CA PHE A 75 -80.68 19.37 77.38
C PHE A 75 -82.00 19.43 78.17
N GLY A 76 -82.08 20.29 79.19
CA GLY A 76 -83.23 20.36 80.10
C GLY A 76 -83.48 19.07 80.90
N GLY A 77 -82.41 18.33 81.21
CA GLY A 77 -82.48 17.04 81.90
C GLY A 77 -82.95 15.85 81.04
N GLN A 78 -83.27 16.08 79.76
CA GLN A 78 -83.67 15.03 78.82
C GLN A 78 -82.52 14.74 77.83
N PRO A 79 -82.24 13.46 77.50
CA PRO A 79 -81.25 13.11 76.49
C PRO A 79 -81.72 13.53 75.09
N ILE A 80 -80.84 14.14 74.30
CA ILE A 80 -81.18 14.58 72.93
C ILE A 80 -81.27 13.43 71.92
N SER A 81 -80.80 12.23 72.30
CA SER A 81 -80.86 10.99 71.53
C SER A 81 -81.14 9.82 72.46
N SER A 82 -81.89 8.82 71.98
CA SER A 82 -82.21 7.61 72.75
C SER A 82 -80.99 6.72 73.02
N ALA A 83 -79.90 6.90 72.27
CA ALA A 83 -78.62 6.20 72.47
C ALA A 83 -77.44 7.20 72.46
N PRO A 84 -76.34 6.91 73.18
CA PRO A 84 -75.12 7.70 73.10
C PRO A 84 -74.55 7.71 71.68
N TYR A 85 -73.99 8.85 71.27
CA TYR A 85 -73.24 8.94 70.03
C TYR A 85 -71.89 8.24 70.17
N ARG A 86 -71.38 7.65 69.09
CA ARG A 86 -70.12 6.89 69.08
C ARG A 86 -69.05 7.69 68.37
N PHE A 87 -67.87 7.72 68.96
CA PHE A 87 -66.66 8.31 68.38
C PHE A 87 -65.50 7.33 68.51
N THR A 88 -64.86 6.96 67.40
CA THR A 88 -63.76 5.99 67.41
C THR A 88 -62.41 6.69 67.41
N CYS A 89 -61.62 6.47 68.46
CA CYS A 89 -60.23 6.89 68.50
C CYS A 89 -59.34 5.83 67.81
N THR A 90 -58.64 6.24 66.75
CA THR A 90 -57.77 5.36 65.94
C THR A 90 -56.29 5.62 66.23
N PRO A 91 -55.38 4.66 65.92
CA PRO A 91 -53.94 4.93 65.94
C PRO A 91 -53.59 6.13 65.05
N GLY A 92 -52.56 6.89 65.42
CA GLY A 92 -52.01 7.93 64.54
C GLY A 92 -51.32 7.32 63.32
N GLY A 93 -51.31 8.05 62.20
CA GLY A 93 -50.70 7.57 60.97
C GLY A 93 -49.18 7.33 61.06
N ASP A 94 -48.70 6.36 60.29
CA ASP A 94 -47.32 5.88 60.26
C ASP A 94 -46.53 6.52 59.10
N ALA A 95 -45.59 7.39 59.43
CA ALA A 95 -44.74 8.07 58.45
C ALA A 95 -43.80 7.09 57.71
N SER A 96 -43.47 5.93 58.30
CA SER A 96 -42.59 4.94 57.68
C SER A 96 -43.28 4.16 56.54
N ALA A 97 -44.61 4.19 56.49
CA ALA A 97 -45.39 3.57 55.43
C ALA A 97 -45.60 4.47 54.20
N VAL A 98 -45.21 5.76 54.29
CA VAL A 98 -45.23 6.70 53.15
C VAL A 98 -44.01 6.45 52.25
N ARG A 99 -44.23 6.40 50.94
CA ARG A 99 -43.17 6.20 49.93
C ARG A 99 -43.12 7.38 48.98
N ALA A 100 -41.92 7.77 48.55
CA ALA A 100 -41.73 8.79 47.51
C ALA A 100 -40.77 8.28 46.44
N TRP A 101 -41.07 8.54 45.16
CA TRP A 101 -40.21 8.18 44.03
C TRP A 101 -40.40 9.12 42.83
N GLY A 102 -39.37 9.28 42.02
CA GLY A 102 -39.42 10.05 40.77
C GLY A 102 -38.12 10.81 40.51
N PRO A 103 -37.87 11.24 39.26
CA PRO A 103 -36.62 11.87 38.86
C PRO A 103 -36.32 13.16 39.64
N GLY A 104 -37.35 13.91 40.05
CA GLY A 104 -37.20 15.13 40.82
C GLY A 104 -36.62 14.94 42.23
N LEU A 105 -36.55 13.70 42.76
CA LEU A 105 -35.88 13.45 44.04
C LEU A 105 -34.36 13.29 43.88
N GLU A 106 -33.86 13.12 42.65
CA GLU A 106 -32.45 12.87 42.33
C GLU A 106 -31.81 14.01 41.53
N GLY A 107 -32.55 14.67 40.64
CA GLY A 107 -32.02 15.77 39.83
C GLY A 107 -33.02 16.44 38.91
N GLY A 108 -32.52 17.42 38.14
CA GLY A 108 -33.34 18.18 37.20
C GLY A 108 -32.54 19.25 36.45
N VAL A 109 -33.23 20.09 35.70
CA VAL A 109 -32.63 21.18 34.91
C VAL A 109 -33.31 22.49 35.26
N VAL A 110 -32.53 23.57 35.33
CA VAL A 110 -33.06 24.93 35.54
C VAL A 110 -34.21 25.23 34.58
N CYS A 111 -35.26 25.86 35.11
CA CYS A 111 -36.49 26.25 34.41
C CYS A 111 -37.32 25.08 33.85
N ARG A 112 -37.09 23.84 34.29
CA ARG A 112 -37.95 22.68 33.97
C ARG A 112 -38.59 22.10 35.25
N PRO A 113 -39.85 21.65 35.21
CA PRO A 113 -40.47 20.97 36.34
C PRO A 113 -39.69 19.71 36.71
N ALA A 114 -39.30 19.60 37.98
CA ALA A 114 -38.73 18.41 38.58
C ALA A 114 -39.83 17.64 39.33
N GLU A 115 -40.17 16.46 38.84
CA GLU A 115 -41.40 15.75 39.21
C GLU A 115 -41.13 14.48 40.03
N PHE A 116 -41.98 14.23 41.03
CA PHE A 116 -42.00 13.00 41.80
C PHE A 116 -43.40 12.70 42.35
N VAL A 117 -43.60 11.50 42.88
CA VAL A 117 -44.87 11.02 43.42
C VAL A 117 -44.69 10.60 44.88
N ILE A 118 -45.67 10.91 45.73
CA ILE A 118 -45.77 10.47 47.11
C ILE A 118 -46.99 9.54 47.26
N ASP A 119 -46.81 8.38 47.88
CA ASP A 119 -47.87 7.41 48.17
C ASP A 119 -48.10 7.32 49.68
N THR A 120 -49.32 7.65 50.11
CA THR A 120 -49.73 7.65 51.52
C THR A 120 -50.77 6.58 51.84
N ARG A 121 -51.09 5.66 50.92
CA ARG A 121 -52.21 4.71 51.07
C ARG A 121 -52.09 3.84 52.33
N GLU A 122 -50.88 3.42 52.67
CA GLU A 122 -50.61 2.54 53.82
C GLU A 122 -50.29 3.32 55.11
N ALA A 123 -50.26 4.65 55.07
CA ALA A 123 -49.82 5.49 56.19
C ALA A 123 -50.93 5.85 57.19
N GLY A 124 -52.19 5.56 56.86
CA GLY A 124 -53.34 5.96 57.67
C GLY A 124 -53.62 7.47 57.61
N GLN A 125 -54.40 7.99 58.56
CA GLN A 125 -54.81 9.40 58.54
C GLN A 125 -53.70 10.31 59.14
N GLY A 126 -53.31 11.35 58.39
CA GLY A 126 -52.29 12.30 58.81
C GLY A 126 -52.10 13.45 57.83
N GLY A 127 -51.36 14.48 58.25
CA GLY A 127 -50.99 15.62 57.40
C GLY A 127 -49.67 15.37 56.65
N LEU A 128 -49.64 15.65 55.35
CA LEU A 128 -48.45 15.57 54.49
C LEU A 128 -47.81 16.95 54.34
N GLY A 129 -46.50 17.06 54.63
CA GLY A 129 -45.70 18.26 54.42
C GLY A 129 -44.63 18.03 53.35
N VAL A 130 -44.46 19.00 52.45
CA VAL A 130 -43.38 18.99 51.43
C VAL A 130 -42.71 20.37 51.42
N THR A 131 -41.39 20.41 51.60
CA THR A 131 -40.59 21.62 51.39
C THR A 131 -39.39 21.33 50.50
N VAL A 132 -39.00 22.33 49.70
CA VAL A 132 -37.84 22.28 48.81
C VAL A 132 -36.94 23.45 49.16
N GLU A 133 -35.75 23.15 49.66
CA GLU A 133 -34.75 24.14 50.09
C GLU A 133 -33.55 24.08 49.15
N GLY A 134 -33.09 25.22 48.64
CA GLY A 134 -31.96 25.25 47.72
C GLY A 134 -31.53 26.67 47.36
N PRO A 135 -30.71 26.82 46.30
CA PRO A 135 -30.21 28.11 45.83
C PRO A 135 -31.29 29.17 45.58
N CYS A 136 -32.48 28.75 45.15
CA CYS A 136 -33.63 29.63 44.96
C CYS A 136 -34.91 29.07 45.60
N GLU A 137 -35.88 29.96 45.84
CA GLU A 137 -37.23 29.57 46.24
C GLU A 137 -37.96 28.97 45.03
N ALA A 138 -38.05 27.64 44.99
CA ALA A 138 -38.71 26.92 43.91
C ALA A 138 -40.23 26.86 44.13
N ALA A 139 -41.02 27.20 43.11
CA ALA A 139 -42.46 27.03 43.17
C ALA A 139 -42.81 25.53 43.21
N ILE A 140 -43.58 25.11 44.23
CA ILE A 140 -44.02 23.72 44.40
C ILE A 140 -45.50 23.61 44.04
N ASN A 141 -45.83 22.68 43.16
CA ASN A 141 -47.19 22.30 42.83
C ASN A 141 -47.45 20.88 43.34
N CYS A 142 -48.48 20.72 44.17
CA CYS A 142 -48.92 19.43 44.69
C CYS A 142 -50.33 19.14 44.18
N ARG A 143 -50.51 17.98 43.53
CA ARG A 143 -51.79 17.52 43.02
C ARG A 143 -52.16 16.20 43.66
N ASP A 144 -53.24 16.20 44.43
CA ASP A 144 -53.87 14.98 44.93
C ASP A 144 -54.53 14.23 43.75
N ASN A 145 -54.20 12.95 43.61
CA ASN A 145 -54.74 12.08 42.56
C ASN A 145 -56.05 11.39 42.99
N GLY A 146 -56.46 11.52 44.26
CA GLY A 146 -57.71 10.96 44.79
C GLY A 146 -57.69 9.44 45.02
N ASP A 147 -56.54 8.79 44.79
CA ASP A 147 -56.31 7.37 45.03
C ASP A 147 -55.38 7.10 46.23
N GLY A 148 -55.04 8.15 46.98
CA GLY A 148 -54.06 8.12 48.07
C GLY A 148 -52.62 8.37 47.63
N THR A 149 -52.41 8.79 46.37
CA THR A 149 -51.12 9.31 45.88
C THR A 149 -51.20 10.82 45.58
N CYS A 150 -50.05 11.50 45.68
CA CYS A 150 -49.89 12.92 45.39
C CYS A 150 -48.76 13.11 44.36
N ALA A 151 -49.06 13.74 43.24
CA ALA A 151 -48.06 14.15 42.26
C ALA A 151 -47.49 15.52 42.64
N VAL A 152 -46.17 15.63 42.74
CA VAL A 152 -45.46 16.84 43.15
C VAL A 152 -44.50 17.27 42.05
N ALA A 153 -44.50 18.55 41.72
CA ALA A 153 -43.55 19.16 40.80
C ALA A 153 -43.00 20.44 41.42
N TYR A 154 -41.68 20.60 41.45
CA TYR A 154 -41.04 21.87 41.81
C TYR A 154 -40.30 22.48 40.62
N LEU A 155 -40.28 23.80 40.52
CA LEU A 155 -39.66 24.53 39.41
C LEU A 155 -38.42 25.31 39.90
N PRO A 156 -37.21 24.75 39.80
CA PRO A 156 -35.98 25.43 40.16
C PRO A 156 -35.55 26.42 39.06
N THR A 157 -35.30 27.68 39.42
CA THR A 157 -34.79 28.69 38.48
C THR A 157 -33.28 28.90 38.58
N GLU A 158 -32.61 28.24 39.53
CA GLU A 158 -31.16 28.28 39.72
C GLU A 158 -30.58 26.88 39.85
N ALA A 159 -29.36 26.69 39.34
CA ALA A 159 -28.64 25.43 39.43
C ALA A 159 -28.01 25.26 40.82
N GLY A 160 -27.87 24.01 41.26
CA GLY A 160 -27.25 23.66 42.55
C GLY A 160 -27.95 22.51 43.26
N HIS A 161 -27.56 22.28 44.51
CA HIS A 161 -28.12 21.21 45.34
C HIS A 161 -29.40 21.67 46.03
N TYR A 162 -30.48 20.92 45.84
CA TYR A 162 -31.76 21.11 46.51
C TYR A 162 -32.01 19.97 47.49
N THR A 163 -32.56 20.30 48.66
CA THR A 163 -32.97 19.39 49.71
C THR A 163 -34.49 19.33 49.72
N ILE A 164 -35.06 18.15 49.48
CA ILE A 164 -36.50 17.92 49.46
C ILE A 164 -36.89 17.21 50.76
N ASN A 165 -37.59 17.94 51.62
CA ASN A 165 -38.13 17.41 52.86
C ASN A 165 -39.56 16.94 52.63
N ILE A 166 -39.85 15.70 53.02
CA ILE A 166 -41.18 15.12 52.97
C ILE A 166 -41.49 14.58 54.37
N THR A 167 -42.53 15.12 54.98
CA THR A 167 -42.95 14.77 56.34
C THR A 167 -44.39 14.29 56.36
N PHE A 168 -44.71 13.39 57.28
CA PHE A 168 -46.05 12.92 57.55
C PHE A 168 -46.31 12.98 59.06
N ASN A 169 -47.32 13.75 59.48
CA ASN A 169 -47.56 14.13 60.88
C ASN A 169 -46.28 14.69 61.55
N GLU A 170 -45.63 15.65 60.90
CA GLU A 170 -44.39 16.32 61.37
C GLU A 170 -43.17 15.39 61.55
N ARG A 171 -43.21 14.16 61.01
CA ARG A 171 -42.06 13.23 61.01
C ARG A 171 -41.60 12.93 59.59
N HIS A 172 -40.29 12.90 59.35
CA HIS A 172 -39.74 12.53 58.05
C HIS A 172 -40.17 11.13 57.62
N ILE A 173 -40.50 10.98 56.34
CA ILE A 173 -40.74 9.67 55.72
C ILE A 173 -39.41 8.95 55.47
N HIS A 174 -39.48 7.66 55.11
CA HIS A 174 -38.27 6.91 54.75
C HIS A 174 -37.56 7.55 53.54
N GLY A 175 -36.26 7.81 53.68
CA GLY A 175 -35.42 8.43 52.65
C GLY A 175 -35.40 9.96 52.66
N SER A 176 -36.26 10.62 53.44
CA SER A 176 -36.23 12.07 53.60
C SER A 176 -35.22 12.50 54.69
N PRO A 177 -34.46 13.60 54.50
CA PRO A 177 -34.43 14.47 53.33
C PRO A 177 -33.80 13.84 52.08
N PHE A 178 -34.38 14.12 50.90
CA PHE A 178 -33.83 13.74 49.60
C PHE A 178 -32.95 14.87 49.05
N HIS A 179 -31.96 14.53 48.23
CA HIS A 179 -31.02 15.49 47.66
C HIS A 179 -31.01 15.41 46.14
N ALA A 180 -31.44 16.50 45.48
CA ALA A 180 -31.47 16.61 44.04
C ALA A 180 -30.43 17.61 43.52
N LEU A 181 -29.69 17.25 42.47
CA LEU A 181 -28.78 18.16 41.78
C LEU A 181 -29.47 18.78 40.55
N ILE A 182 -29.69 20.08 40.57
CA ILE A 182 -30.23 20.83 39.43
C ILE A 182 -29.09 21.37 38.58
N ALA A 183 -29.03 20.94 37.32
CA ALA A 183 -28.04 21.38 36.35
C ALA A 183 -28.49 22.62 35.57
N HIS A 184 -27.53 23.40 35.06
CA HIS A 184 -27.81 24.48 34.11
C HIS A 184 -28.37 23.92 32.79
N ASP A 185 -29.26 24.69 32.14
CA ASP A 185 -29.72 24.41 30.78
C ASP A 185 -28.54 24.60 29.80
N GLN A 186 -27.92 23.50 29.35
CA GLN A 186 -26.88 23.56 28.32
C GLN A 186 -27.55 23.76 26.95
N ASP A 187 -27.17 24.81 26.21
CA ASP A 187 -27.68 25.03 24.85
C ASP A 187 -27.08 23.99 23.88
N LEU A 188 -27.78 22.86 23.71
CA LEU A 188 -27.39 21.78 22.81
C LEU A 188 -27.75 22.02 21.35
N LYS A 189 -28.30 23.19 20.97
CA LYS A 189 -28.74 23.48 19.59
C LYS A 189 -27.64 23.34 18.53
N GLN A 190 -26.38 23.39 18.94
CA GLN A 190 -25.24 23.27 18.05
C GLN A 190 -24.83 21.82 17.76
N ILE A 191 -25.36 20.82 18.49
CA ILE A 191 -25.14 19.41 18.18
C ILE A 191 -25.85 19.08 16.86
N ARG A 192 -25.14 18.42 15.95
CA ARG A 192 -25.71 17.93 14.68
C ARG A 192 -25.65 16.41 14.62
N VAL A 193 -26.71 15.78 14.14
CA VAL A 193 -26.78 14.33 13.95
C VAL A 193 -26.98 14.05 12.46
N THR A 194 -26.08 13.27 11.86
CA THR A 194 -26.07 13.00 10.42
C THR A 194 -25.73 11.55 10.13
N GLY A 195 -26.32 10.96 9.11
CA GLY A 195 -26.02 9.59 8.67
C GLY A 195 -27.28 8.83 8.30
N ASN A 196 -27.12 7.70 7.61
CA ASN A 196 -28.26 6.93 7.12
C ASN A 196 -29.04 6.28 8.26
N GLY A 197 -28.36 5.86 9.34
CA GLY A 197 -28.98 5.21 10.50
C GLY A 197 -29.87 6.12 11.35
N ILE A 198 -29.94 7.42 11.08
CA ILE A 198 -30.84 8.35 11.82
C ILE A 198 -31.96 8.90 10.94
N GLN A 199 -31.96 8.60 9.63
CA GLN A 199 -32.97 9.08 8.71
C GLN A 199 -34.30 8.35 8.95
N PRO A 200 -35.46 9.02 8.73
CA PRO A 200 -36.75 8.38 8.90
C PRO A 200 -36.93 7.12 8.05
N HIS A 201 -36.29 7.05 6.88
CA HIS A 201 -36.45 5.99 5.89
C HIS A 201 -35.08 5.55 5.34
N GLY A 202 -35.04 4.33 4.78
CA GLY A 202 -33.85 3.81 4.10
C GLY A 202 -32.97 2.90 4.96
N VAL A 203 -33.39 2.57 6.19
CA VAL A 203 -32.75 1.53 6.99
C VAL A 203 -33.44 0.19 6.73
N PHE A 204 -32.65 -0.87 6.59
CA PHE A 204 -33.14 -2.20 6.26
C PHE A 204 -32.86 -3.19 7.40
N VAL A 205 -33.76 -4.17 7.57
CA VAL A 205 -33.58 -5.28 8.52
C VAL A 205 -32.27 -6.03 8.23
N ASP A 206 -31.56 -6.41 9.28
CA ASP A 206 -30.28 -7.14 9.27
C ASP A 206 -29.12 -6.43 8.53
N SER A 207 -29.31 -5.17 8.14
CA SER A 207 -28.28 -4.37 7.48
C SER A 207 -27.57 -3.48 8.50
N PRO A 208 -26.25 -3.66 8.74
CA PRO A 208 -25.49 -2.72 9.54
C PRO A 208 -25.63 -1.30 8.99
N THR A 209 -25.90 -0.36 9.89
CA THR A 209 -26.02 1.06 9.57
C THR A 209 -25.36 1.90 10.65
N ASP A 210 -25.07 3.15 10.33
CA ASP A 210 -24.44 4.08 11.25
C ASP A 210 -24.90 5.53 11.07
N PHE A 211 -24.63 6.33 12.10
CA PHE A 211 -24.75 7.78 12.08
C PHE A 211 -23.69 8.41 12.98
N VAL A 212 -23.47 9.70 12.78
CA VAL A 212 -22.47 10.51 13.47
C VAL A 212 -23.15 11.63 14.24
N VAL A 213 -22.70 11.83 15.47
CA VAL A 213 -23.10 12.93 16.36
C VAL A 213 -21.93 13.90 16.46
N ASP A 214 -22.12 15.12 15.96
CA ASP A 214 -21.13 16.19 16.01
C ASP A 214 -21.36 17.07 17.23
N THR A 215 -20.41 17.03 18.16
CA THR A 215 -20.44 17.82 19.42
C THR A 215 -19.39 18.92 19.45
N ARG A 216 -18.65 19.13 18.36
CA ARG A 216 -17.46 20.02 18.31
C ARG A 216 -17.77 21.46 18.69
N ALA A 217 -18.95 21.93 18.31
CA ALA A 217 -19.40 23.27 18.61
C ALA A 217 -19.55 23.53 20.14
N LEU A 218 -19.82 22.48 20.93
CA LEU A 218 -19.85 22.54 22.39
C LEU A 218 -18.46 22.51 23.04
N ALA A 219 -17.47 21.90 22.40
CA ALA A 219 -16.10 21.87 22.90
C ALA A 219 -15.43 23.27 22.88
N ASN A 220 -15.84 24.13 21.94
CA ASN A 220 -15.35 25.51 21.85
C ASN A 220 -15.92 26.45 22.94
N LEU A 221 -16.93 26.02 23.70
CA LEU A 221 -17.51 26.79 24.80
C LEU A 221 -16.80 26.57 26.16
N LYS A 222 -15.84 25.64 26.25
CA LYS A 222 -15.15 25.26 27.51
C LYS A 222 -13.63 25.44 27.46
N LYS A 223 -13.11 26.50 26.83
CA LYS A 223 -11.65 26.82 26.88
C LYS A 223 -11.18 27.51 28.18
N ASP A 224 -12.08 27.88 29.08
CA ASP A 224 -11.73 28.67 30.27
C ASP A 224 -11.71 27.89 31.59
N SER A 225 -11.67 26.56 31.56
CA SER A 225 -11.55 25.78 32.81
C SER A 225 -10.57 24.62 32.65
N LYS A 226 -9.62 24.58 33.58
CA LYS A 226 -8.49 23.67 33.67
C LYS A 226 -8.92 22.21 33.52
N GLY A 227 -8.00 21.44 32.93
CA GLY A 227 -8.18 20.07 32.48
C GLY A 227 -8.90 19.15 33.46
N GLY A 228 -9.83 18.38 32.90
CA GLY A 228 -10.61 17.38 33.61
C GLY A 228 -11.38 16.51 32.62
N ASP A 229 -10.84 15.31 32.45
CA ASP A 229 -11.46 14.08 31.95
C ASP A 229 -11.74 13.88 30.44
N LYS A 230 -11.24 12.74 29.96
CA LYS A 230 -11.36 12.26 28.58
C LYS A 230 -12.74 11.66 28.38
N GLY A 231 -13.67 12.46 27.86
CA GLY A 231 -14.55 12.17 26.71
C GLY A 231 -15.51 10.96 26.66
N ASP A 232 -15.33 9.92 27.46
CA ASP A 232 -16.17 8.72 27.45
C ASP A 232 -17.31 8.90 28.47
N GLY A 233 -18.54 9.03 27.98
CA GLY A 233 -19.75 9.05 28.83
C GLY A 233 -20.69 10.23 28.63
N LYS A 234 -20.41 11.18 27.73
CA LYS A 234 -21.34 12.29 27.47
C LYS A 234 -22.46 11.93 26.52
N VAL A 235 -22.19 11.18 25.45
CA VAL A 235 -23.23 10.75 24.51
C VAL A 235 -23.79 9.40 24.94
N MET A 236 -25.11 9.32 25.11
CA MET A 236 -25.85 8.09 25.40
C MET A 236 -26.87 7.85 24.28
N CYS A 237 -26.94 6.61 23.79
CA CYS A 237 -27.87 6.21 22.73
C CYS A 237 -28.62 4.96 23.16
N VAL A 238 -29.95 5.03 23.13
CA VAL A 238 -30.84 3.90 23.38
C VAL A 238 -31.75 3.72 22.17
N ILE A 239 -31.75 2.52 21.60
CA ILE A 239 -32.57 2.17 20.44
C ILE A 239 -33.67 1.23 20.92
N THR A 240 -34.92 1.67 20.82
CA THR A 240 -36.11 0.90 21.17
C THR A 240 -36.80 0.41 19.91
N ASN A 241 -37.04 -0.90 19.86
CA ASN A 241 -37.64 -1.62 18.74
C ASN A 241 -39.18 -1.49 18.77
N PRO A 242 -39.88 -1.82 17.66
CA PRO A 242 -41.34 -1.87 17.62
C PRO A 242 -41.96 -2.77 18.70
N SER A 243 -41.29 -3.87 19.04
CA SER A 243 -41.69 -4.79 20.12
C SER A 243 -41.50 -4.24 21.53
N GLY A 244 -40.80 -3.12 21.69
CA GLY A 244 -40.37 -2.56 22.97
C GLY A 244 -39.03 -3.11 23.49
N THR A 245 -38.43 -4.11 22.82
CA THR A 245 -37.06 -4.55 23.16
C THR A 245 -36.01 -3.53 22.70
N ARG A 246 -34.75 -3.74 23.09
CA ARG A 246 -33.65 -2.85 22.70
C ARG A 246 -32.77 -3.49 21.63
N THR A 247 -32.32 -2.68 20.68
CA THR A 247 -31.23 -3.04 19.76
C THR A 247 -29.91 -2.51 20.33
N ASP A 248 -28.89 -3.37 20.36
CA ASP A 248 -27.57 -2.97 20.80
C ASP A 248 -26.97 -1.94 19.83
N SER A 249 -26.38 -0.88 20.39
CA SER A 249 -25.68 0.14 19.62
C SER A 249 -24.22 0.20 20.06
N PHE A 250 -23.31 0.31 19.10
CA PHE A 250 -21.89 0.47 19.33
C PHE A 250 -21.51 1.93 19.14
N LEU A 251 -21.14 2.60 20.25
CA LEU A 251 -20.71 3.99 20.26
C LEU A 251 -19.19 4.06 20.25
N ARG A 252 -18.63 4.76 19.27
CA ARG A 252 -17.19 5.00 19.13
C ARG A 252 -16.89 6.50 19.08
N PRO A 253 -16.20 7.06 20.09
CA PRO A 253 -15.68 8.42 20.01
C PRO A 253 -14.61 8.52 18.90
N LEU A 254 -14.64 9.61 18.14
CA LEU A 254 -13.65 9.92 17.11
C LEU A 254 -12.72 11.04 17.60
N THR A 255 -11.50 11.09 17.06
CA THR A 255 -10.45 12.03 17.49
C THR A 255 -10.76 13.49 17.18
N ASP A 256 -11.75 13.75 16.34
CA ASP A 256 -12.15 15.09 15.92
C ASP A 256 -13.26 15.70 16.78
N GLY A 257 -13.73 15.01 17.84
CA GLY A 257 -14.82 15.47 18.70
C GLY A 257 -16.22 15.11 18.20
N THR A 258 -16.30 14.19 17.23
CA THR A 258 -17.55 13.54 16.82
C THR A 258 -17.65 12.13 17.41
N TYR A 259 -18.86 11.57 17.44
CA TYR A 259 -19.13 10.21 17.91
C TYR A 259 -19.81 9.42 16.79
N LYS A 260 -19.26 8.27 16.42
CA LYS A 260 -19.88 7.35 15.46
C LYS A 260 -20.68 6.29 16.22
N ILE A 261 -21.96 6.15 15.90
CA ILE A 261 -22.86 5.15 16.48
C ILE A 261 -23.27 4.19 15.38
N SER A 262 -23.06 2.90 15.58
CA SER A 262 -23.40 1.84 14.63
C SER A 262 -24.37 0.84 15.27
N TYR A 263 -25.33 0.35 14.51
CA TYR A 263 -26.30 -0.66 14.98
C TYR A 263 -26.84 -1.49 13.80
N THR A 264 -27.39 -2.65 14.09
CA THR A 264 -28.01 -3.55 13.11
C THR A 264 -29.43 -3.88 13.57
N PRO A 265 -30.47 -3.28 12.97
CA PRO A 265 -31.85 -3.54 13.39
C PRO A 265 -32.29 -4.92 12.91
N PHE A 266 -32.91 -5.70 13.78
CA PHE A 266 -33.36 -7.07 13.48
C PHE A 266 -34.89 -7.19 13.35
N GLU A 267 -35.63 -6.12 13.66
CA GLU A 267 -37.09 -6.05 13.52
C GLU A 267 -37.49 -5.09 12.40
N GLU A 268 -38.63 -5.37 11.76
CA GLU A 268 -39.29 -4.46 10.83
C GLU A 268 -40.25 -3.54 11.58
N GLY A 269 -40.27 -2.25 11.22
CA GLY A 269 -41.18 -1.26 11.79
C GLY A 269 -40.50 -0.05 12.40
N ARG A 270 -41.29 0.71 13.18
CA ARG A 270 -40.89 1.99 13.78
C ARG A 270 -39.97 1.79 14.99
N HIS A 271 -38.70 2.16 14.84
CA HIS A 271 -37.73 2.24 15.93
C HIS A 271 -37.65 3.68 16.46
N THR A 272 -37.43 3.84 17.76
CA THR A 272 -37.15 5.13 18.40
C THR A 272 -35.73 5.15 18.93
N ILE A 273 -34.98 6.19 18.57
CA ILE A 273 -33.59 6.40 18.99
C ILE A 273 -33.55 7.60 19.93
N ASP A 274 -33.39 7.30 21.22
CA ASP A 274 -33.18 8.28 22.28
C ASP A 274 -31.69 8.61 22.35
N LEU A 275 -31.34 9.81 21.91
CA LEU A 275 -29.97 10.32 21.93
C LEU A 275 -29.86 11.46 22.94
N LEU A 276 -28.97 11.29 23.92
CA LEU A 276 -28.73 12.24 25.00
C LEU A 276 -27.26 12.69 24.96
N TYR A 277 -27.02 13.95 25.34
CA TYR A 277 -25.70 14.49 25.65
C TYR A 277 -25.71 15.05 27.08
N ASP A 278 -24.85 14.52 27.96
CA ASP A 278 -24.74 14.92 29.36
C ASP A 278 -26.09 14.80 30.11
N GLY A 279 -26.86 13.73 29.78
CA GLY A 279 -28.20 13.48 30.32
C GLY A 279 -29.33 14.30 29.69
N VAL A 280 -29.03 15.26 28.82
CA VAL A 280 -30.03 16.12 28.16
C VAL A 280 -30.28 15.66 26.72
N PRO A 281 -31.55 15.53 26.27
CA PRO A 281 -31.85 15.18 24.88
C PRO A 281 -31.26 16.17 23.88
N VAL A 282 -30.56 15.65 22.87
CA VAL A 282 -30.05 16.50 21.78
C VAL A 282 -31.20 16.99 20.89
N PRO A 283 -31.02 18.07 20.11
CA PRO A 283 -32.06 18.55 19.21
C PRO A 283 -32.54 17.46 18.24
N GLY A 284 -33.86 17.26 18.17
CA GLY A 284 -34.48 16.24 17.33
C GLY A 284 -34.66 14.87 17.99
N SER A 285 -34.07 14.64 19.16
CA SER A 285 -34.29 13.43 19.97
C SER A 285 -35.67 13.47 20.64
N PRO A 286 -36.43 12.36 20.68
CA PRO A 286 -36.12 11.07 20.08
C PRO A 286 -36.31 11.06 18.55
N PHE A 287 -35.39 10.40 17.84
CA PHE A 287 -35.50 10.20 16.40
C PHE A 287 -36.35 8.97 16.10
N THR A 288 -37.15 9.03 15.04
CA THR A 288 -37.94 7.89 14.55
C THR A 288 -37.35 7.37 13.25
N VAL A 289 -37.03 6.08 13.22
CA VAL A 289 -36.49 5.38 12.03
C VAL A 289 -37.43 4.23 11.65
N ASN A 290 -37.95 4.25 10.42
CA ASN A 290 -38.76 3.15 9.89
C ASN A 290 -37.87 2.15 9.18
N VAL A 291 -37.67 0.99 9.82
CA VAL A 291 -36.90 -0.13 9.27
C VAL A 291 -37.83 -0.99 8.41
N ARG A 292 -37.40 -1.34 7.20
CA ARG A 292 -38.16 -2.19 6.27
C ARG A 292 -37.34 -3.38 5.81
N ARG A 293 -37.99 -4.45 5.34
CA ARG A 293 -37.27 -5.49 4.58
C ARG A 293 -36.95 -5.01 3.17
N GLY A 294 -35.82 -5.45 2.62
CA GLY A 294 -35.44 -5.18 1.23
C GLY A 294 -33.99 -4.77 1.05
N CYS A 295 -33.69 -4.22 -0.11
CA CYS A 295 -32.39 -3.69 -0.48
C CYS A 295 -32.49 -2.41 -1.30
N ASP A 296 -31.38 -1.68 -1.41
CA ASP A 296 -31.19 -0.53 -2.28
C ASP A 296 -29.76 -0.56 -2.88
N PRO A 297 -29.61 -1.09 -4.11
CA PRO A 297 -28.33 -1.15 -4.81
C PRO A 297 -27.64 0.21 -4.99
N ASN A 298 -28.38 1.33 -4.95
CA ASN A 298 -27.81 2.67 -5.07
C ASN A 298 -26.98 3.09 -3.85
N LYS A 299 -27.09 2.34 -2.74
CA LYS A 299 -26.27 2.55 -1.55
C LYS A 299 -24.96 1.78 -1.60
N CYS A 300 -24.79 0.87 -2.55
CA CYS A 300 -23.50 0.25 -2.79
C CYS A 300 -22.54 1.24 -3.45
N HIS A 301 -21.26 1.11 -3.14
CA HIS A 301 -20.21 1.94 -3.72
C HIS A 301 -19.01 1.07 -4.07
N ALA A 302 -18.47 1.22 -5.28
CA ALA A 302 -17.27 0.53 -5.70
C ALA A 302 -16.18 1.54 -6.08
N PHE A 303 -14.96 1.28 -5.64
CA PHE A 303 -13.82 2.17 -5.84
C PHE A 303 -12.49 1.39 -5.82
N GLY A 304 -11.48 1.93 -6.47
CA GLY A 304 -10.13 1.37 -6.50
C GLY A 304 -9.51 1.44 -7.89
N PRO A 305 -8.18 1.29 -7.99
CA PRO A 305 -7.45 1.46 -9.25
C PRO A 305 -7.94 0.51 -10.35
N GLY A 306 -8.30 -0.73 -9.99
CA GLY A 306 -8.79 -1.73 -10.94
C GLY A 306 -10.15 -1.44 -11.58
N LEU A 307 -10.83 -0.34 -11.23
CA LEU A 307 -12.03 0.16 -11.92
C LEU A 307 -11.75 1.35 -12.86
N ASP A 308 -10.52 1.85 -12.88
CA ASP A 308 -10.08 2.99 -13.69
C ASP A 308 -9.11 2.53 -14.79
N HIS A 309 -8.02 1.86 -14.40
CA HIS A 309 -6.98 1.37 -15.30
C HIS A 309 -6.36 0.07 -14.77
N GLY A 310 -5.84 -0.77 -15.66
CA GLY A 310 -5.17 -2.01 -15.27
C GLY A 310 -4.00 -2.42 -16.16
N PHE A 311 -3.29 -3.46 -15.73
CA PHE A 311 -2.17 -4.03 -16.47
C PHE A 311 -2.32 -5.53 -16.68
N VAL A 312 -1.90 -5.98 -17.86
CA VAL A 312 -1.87 -7.39 -18.25
C VAL A 312 -0.90 -8.17 -17.37
N ASN A 313 -1.29 -9.39 -16.96
CA ASN A 313 -0.53 -10.29 -16.08
C ASN A 313 -0.23 -9.72 -14.67
N GLU A 314 -0.88 -8.64 -14.28
CA GLU A 314 -0.78 -8.05 -12.95
C GLU A 314 -2.10 -8.15 -12.18
N VAL A 315 -2.02 -8.03 -10.87
CA VAL A 315 -3.20 -8.01 -9.99
C VAL A 315 -3.82 -6.61 -10.01
N ASN A 316 -5.03 -6.52 -10.53
CA ASN A 316 -5.82 -5.28 -10.56
C ASN A 316 -6.87 -5.35 -9.45
N THR A 317 -6.91 -4.35 -8.57
CA THR A 317 -7.69 -4.42 -7.32
C THR A 317 -8.71 -3.31 -7.21
N PHE A 318 -9.90 -3.66 -6.73
CA PHE A 318 -10.92 -2.70 -6.30
C PHE A 318 -11.70 -3.22 -5.08
N THR A 319 -12.46 -2.35 -4.44
CA THR A 319 -13.29 -2.66 -3.26
C THR A 319 -14.74 -2.30 -3.54
N VAL A 320 -15.66 -3.14 -3.07
CA VAL A 320 -17.11 -2.90 -3.11
C VAL A 320 -17.64 -2.81 -1.69
N GLU A 321 -18.24 -1.68 -1.33
CA GLU A 321 -18.96 -1.46 -0.07
C GLU A 321 -20.46 -1.67 -0.27
N THR A 322 -21.07 -2.45 0.63
CA THR A 322 -22.52 -2.79 0.61
C THR A 322 -23.24 -2.36 1.89
N LYS A 323 -22.57 -1.62 2.78
CA LYS A 323 -23.12 -1.11 4.04
C LYS A 323 -24.40 -0.31 3.80
N GLY A 324 -25.46 -0.62 4.55
CA GLY A 324 -26.74 0.07 4.45
C GLY A 324 -27.56 -0.24 3.20
N ALA A 325 -27.08 -1.09 2.29
CA ALA A 325 -27.79 -1.47 1.07
C ALA A 325 -28.87 -2.55 1.31
N GLY A 326 -29.00 -3.09 2.52
CA GLY A 326 -29.98 -4.14 2.84
C GLY A 326 -29.48 -5.55 2.57
N THR A 327 -30.40 -6.52 2.52
CA THR A 327 -30.06 -7.93 2.28
C THR A 327 -30.06 -8.22 0.78
N GLY A 328 -28.93 -8.69 0.24
CA GLY A 328 -28.79 -9.01 -1.18
C GLY A 328 -27.46 -9.70 -1.50
N GLY A 329 -27.44 -10.49 -2.57
CA GLY A 329 -26.21 -11.11 -3.08
C GLY A 329 -25.38 -10.14 -3.91
N LEU A 330 -24.06 -10.18 -3.77
CA LEU A 330 -23.11 -9.43 -4.60
C LEU A 330 -22.72 -10.28 -5.82
N GLY A 331 -23.06 -9.82 -7.03
CA GLY A 331 -22.66 -10.42 -8.30
C GLY A 331 -21.52 -9.62 -8.94
N LEU A 332 -20.48 -10.31 -9.39
CA LEU A 332 -19.29 -9.71 -10.00
C LEU A 332 -18.98 -10.45 -11.31
N ALA A 333 -18.73 -9.71 -12.38
CA ALA A 333 -18.27 -10.24 -13.67
C ALA A 333 -17.25 -9.27 -14.30
N VAL A 334 -16.24 -9.82 -14.96
CA VAL A 334 -15.23 -9.06 -15.72
C VAL A 334 -15.19 -9.64 -17.13
N GLU A 335 -15.68 -8.87 -18.10
CA GLU A 335 -15.80 -9.29 -19.50
C GLU A 335 -14.88 -8.43 -20.37
N GLY A 336 -14.12 -9.05 -21.29
CA GLY A 336 -13.19 -8.32 -22.14
C GLY A 336 -12.45 -9.23 -23.12
N PRO A 337 -11.33 -8.77 -23.69
CA PRO A 337 -10.51 -9.53 -24.65
C PRO A 337 -10.08 -10.92 -24.18
N SER A 338 -9.82 -11.08 -22.88
CA SER A 338 -9.50 -12.37 -22.26
C SER A 338 -10.35 -12.64 -21.02
N GLU A 339 -10.49 -13.91 -20.65
CA GLU A 339 -11.08 -14.27 -19.36
C GLU A 339 -10.11 -13.89 -18.22
N ALA A 340 -10.52 -12.96 -17.37
CA ALA A 340 -9.71 -12.53 -16.23
C ALA A 340 -10.05 -13.37 -15.00
N LYS A 341 -9.05 -14.06 -14.45
CA LYS A 341 -9.23 -14.82 -13.20
C LYS A 341 -9.50 -13.84 -12.06
N MET A 342 -10.61 -14.03 -11.35
CA MET A 342 -11.02 -13.16 -10.24
C MET A 342 -10.99 -13.87 -8.88
N THR A 343 -10.66 -13.12 -7.83
CA THR A 343 -10.77 -13.54 -6.43
C THR A 343 -11.49 -12.46 -5.63
N CYS A 344 -12.24 -12.88 -4.60
CA CYS A 344 -13.01 -11.99 -3.75
C CYS A 344 -12.73 -12.31 -2.28
N LYS A 345 -12.43 -11.27 -1.50
CA LYS A 345 -12.16 -11.36 -0.07
C LYS A 345 -13.17 -10.52 0.70
N ASP A 346 -13.94 -11.15 1.56
CA ASP A 346 -14.80 -10.45 2.52
C ASP A 346 -13.95 -9.85 3.65
N ASN A 347 -14.03 -8.53 3.82
CA ASN A 347 -13.29 -7.81 4.86
C ASN A 347 -13.99 -7.85 6.23
N ARG A 348 -15.19 -8.46 6.31
CA ARG A 348 -16.02 -8.60 7.52
C ARG A 348 -16.42 -7.29 8.17
N ASP A 349 -16.30 -6.20 7.43
CA ASP A 349 -16.75 -4.89 7.87
C ASP A 349 -17.96 -4.43 7.05
N GLY A 350 -18.41 -5.18 6.03
CA GLY A 350 -19.44 -4.76 5.07
C GLY A 350 -18.88 -4.32 3.71
N SER A 351 -17.57 -4.54 3.48
CA SER A 351 -16.90 -4.38 2.20
C SER A 351 -16.28 -5.69 1.71
N CYS A 352 -16.07 -5.80 0.39
CA CYS A 352 -15.40 -6.90 -0.27
C CYS A 352 -14.29 -6.38 -1.19
N THR A 353 -13.06 -6.88 -1.01
CA THR A 353 -11.95 -6.60 -1.93
C THR A 353 -11.96 -7.61 -3.07
N VAL A 354 -11.87 -7.12 -4.30
CA VAL A 354 -11.86 -7.91 -5.53
C VAL A 354 -10.53 -7.70 -6.24
N GLU A 355 -9.92 -8.80 -6.67
CA GLU A 355 -8.70 -8.82 -7.47
C GLU A 355 -8.96 -9.57 -8.77
N TYR A 356 -8.44 -9.07 -9.89
CA TYR A 356 -8.51 -9.77 -11.17
C TYR A 356 -7.21 -9.65 -11.97
N VAL A 357 -6.91 -10.68 -12.76
CA VAL A 357 -5.69 -10.76 -13.60
C VAL A 357 -6.07 -10.98 -15.06
N PRO A 358 -6.05 -9.93 -15.91
CA PRO A 358 -6.29 -10.03 -17.35
C PRO A 358 -5.04 -10.55 -18.08
N LEU A 359 -5.23 -11.32 -19.15
CA LEU A 359 -4.14 -11.92 -19.95
C LEU A 359 -3.89 -11.20 -21.28
N GLU A 360 -4.83 -10.36 -21.71
CA GLU A 360 -4.73 -9.56 -22.93
C GLU A 360 -5.05 -8.09 -22.67
N ALA A 361 -4.36 -7.20 -23.39
CA ALA A 361 -4.62 -5.76 -23.33
C ALA A 361 -5.90 -5.40 -24.09
N GLY A 362 -6.59 -4.36 -23.63
CA GLY A 362 -7.81 -3.85 -24.25
C GLY A 362 -8.82 -3.33 -23.22
N CYS A 363 -10.06 -3.10 -23.66
CA CYS A 363 -11.11 -2.56 -22.82
C CYS A 363 -11.92 -3.69 -22.17
N TYR A 364 -12.05 -3.65 -20.84
CA TYR A 364 -12.83 -4.59 -20.04
C TYR A 364 -14.05 -3.90 -19.41
N ASP A 365 -15.17 -4.61 -19.38
CA ASP A 365 -16.40 -4.23 -18.68
C ASP A 365 -16.46 -4.98 -17.33
N VAL A 366 -16.31 -4.25 -16.23
CA VAL A 366 -16.44 -4.79 -14.87
C VAL A 366 -17.88 -4.55 -14.39
N ALA A 367 -18.71 -5.59 -14.42
CA ALA A 367 -20.09 -5.55 -13.97
C ALA A 367 -20.21 -5.94 -12.50
N ILE A 368 -20.69 -5.01 -11.69
CA ILE A 368 -20.99 -5.19 -10.27
C ILE A 368 -22.50 -5.04 -10.06
N LYS A 369 -23.12 -6.06 -9.46
CA LYS A 369 -24.56 -6.10 -9.17
C LYS A 369 -24.80 -6.40 -7.69
N PHE A 370 -25.82 -5.79 -7.12
CA PHE A 370 -26.34 -6.12 -5.79
C PHE A 370 -27.82 -6.49 -5.89
N ALA A 371 -28.20 -7.66 -5.38
CA ALA A 371 -29.56 -8.22 -5.56
C ALA A 371 -30.02 -8.18 -7.03
N ASP A 372 -29.15 -8.67 -7.92
CA ASP A 372 -29.34 -8.77 -9.38
C ASP A 372 -29.50 -7.43 -10.14
N GLN A 373 -29.28 -6.30 -9.47
CA GLN A 373 -29.33 -4.96 -10.09
C GLN A 373 -27.95 -4.28 -10.09
N HIS A 374 -27.64 -3.52 -11.13
CA HIS A 374 -26.37 -2.78 -11.21
C HIS A 374 -26.28 -1.73 -10.11
N ILE A 375 -25.12 -1.64 -9.47
CA ILE A 375 -24.79 -0.53 -8.56
C ILE A 375 -24.46 0.74 -9.38
N PRO A 376 -24.44 1.93 -8.77
CA PRO A 376 -24.04 3.15 -9.47
C PRO A 376 -22.65 3.03 -10.10
N GLY A 377 -22.56 3.40 -11.39
CA GLY A 377 -21.32 3.32 -12.19
C GLY A 377 -21.09 1.99 -12.90
N SER A 378 -21.82 0.93 -12.53
CA SER A 378 -21.70 -0.39 -13.14
C SER A 378 -22.49 -0.49 -14.46
N PRO A 379 -21.96 -1.13 -15.52
CA PRO A 379 -20.61 -1.68 -15.61
C PRO A 379 -19.53 -0.60 -15.77
N PHE A 380 -18.38 -0.80 -15.14
CA PHE A 380 -17.22 0.09 -15.22
C PHE A 380 -16.36 -0.29 -16.45
N LYS A 381 -16.00 0.71 -17.26
CA LYS A 381 -15.11 0.52 -18.42
C LYS A 381 -13.67 0.74 -18.03
N VAL A 382 -12.86 -0.31 -18.06
CA VAL A 382 -11.45 -0.29 -17.64
C VAL A 382 -10.55 -0.50 -18.85
N SER A 383 -9.56 0.36 -19.03
CA SER A 383 -8.50 0.14 -20.03
C SER A 383 -7.35 -0.64 -19.40
N VAL A 384 -7.01 -1.79 -20.00
CA VAL A 384 -5.90 -2.64 -19.56
C VAL A 384 -4.77 -2.57 -20.57
N ASP A 385 -3.60 -2.13 -20.14
CA ASP A 385 -2.41 -1.98 -20.99
C ASP A 385 -1.34 -3.04 -20.69
N GLN A 386 -0.43 -3.26 -21.64
CA GLN A 386 0.80 -4.00 -21.33
C GLN A 386 1.75 -3.08 -20.55
N ASN A 387 2.22 -3.52 -19.39
CA ASN A 387 3.24 -2.81 -18.63
C ASN A 387 4.61 -2.99 -19.29
N VAL A 388 4.89 -2.19 -20.31
CA VAL A 388 6.10 -2.28 -21.14
C VAL A 388 6.87 -0.97 -21.09
N ASP A 389 8.10 -1.04 -20.57
CA ASP A 389 9.06 0.06 -20.56
C ASP A 389 10.23 -0.25 -21.50
N ALA A 390 10.07 0.10 -22.77
CA ALA A 390 11.12 -0.07 -23.79
C ALA A 390 12.41 0.69 -23.45
N SER A 391 12.39 1.68 -22.54
CA SER A 391 13.58 2.43 -22.14
C SER A 391 14.56 1.63 -21.28
N GLN A 392 14.11 0.51 -20.69
CA GLN A 392 14.95 -0.41 -19.93
C GLN A 392 15.64 -1.46 -20.81
N VAL A 393 15.34 -1.49 -22.12
CA VAL A 393 15.95 -2.45 -23.04
C VAL A 393 17.39 -2.04 -23.33
N VAL A 394 18.31 -3.00 -23.21
CA VAL A 394 19.73 -2.78 -23.52
C VAL A 394 20.08 -3.55 -24.79
N VAL A 395 20.83 -2.90 -25.69
CA VAL A 395 21.28 -3.51 -26.96
C VAL A 395 22.79 -3.35 -27.11
N TRP A 396 23.50 -4.41 -27.46
CA TRP A 396 24.95 -4.40 -27.61
C TRP A 396 25.45 -5.49 -28.57
N GLY A 397 26.69 -5.35 -29.06
CA GLY A 397 27.34 -6.38 -29.87
C GLY A 397 27.87 -5.86 -31.21
N ASN A 398 28.76 -6.64 -31.80
CA ASN A 398 29.53 -6.24 -32.98
C ASN A 398 28.65 -5.95 -34.21
N GLY A 399 27.45 -6.51 -34.27
CA GLY A 399 26.47 -6.26 -35.33
C GLY A 399 25.97 -4.82 -35.40
N LEU A 400 26.22 -3.97 -34.40
CA LEU A 400 25.82 -2.56 -34.41
C LEU A 400 27.01 -1.61 -34.29
N GLU A 401 28.23 -2.13 -34.18
CA GLU A 401 29.45 -1.33 -34.04
C GLU A 401 29.93 -0.82 -35.41
N PRO A 402 30.01 0.51 -35.64
CA PRO A 402 30.36 1.06 -36.96
C PRO A 402 31.68 0.55 -37.54
N SER A 403 32.65 0.19 -36.69
CA SER A 403 33.97 -0.29 -37.12
C SER A 403 33.97 -1.76 -37.55
N LYS A 404 32.98 -2.56 -37.12
CA LYS A 404 32.92 -4.02 -37.30
C LYS A 404 31.94 -4.46 -38.39
N VAL A 405 30.99 -3.62 -38.78
CA VAL A 405 30.00 -3.95 -39.81
C VAL A 405 30.64 -4.02 -41.21
N ARG A 406 30.87 -5.25 -41.71
CA ARG A 406 31.47 -5.53 -43.03
C ARG A 406 30.53 -6.36 -43.90
N ALA A 407 30.54 -6.09 -45.21
CA ALA A 407 29.74 -6.87 -46.15
C ALA A 407 30.18 -8.34 -46.18
N GLY A 408 29.20 -9.24 -46.29
CA GLY A 408 29.39 -10.69 -46.38
C GLY A 408 29.79 -11.38 -45.07
N VAL A 409 30.06 -10.63 -44.00
CA VAL A 409 30.47 -11.17 -42.70
C VAL A 409 29.25 -11.31 -41.79
N PRO A 410 28.90 -12.52 -41.30
CA PRO A 410 27.85 -12.69 -40.30
C PRO A 410 28.20 -11.97 -39.00
N LEU A 411 27.24 -11.22 -38.47
CA LEU A 411 27.38 -10.47 -37.23
C LEU A 411 26.21 -10.75 -36.31
N THR A 412 26.46 -10.62 -35.00
CA THR A 412 25.45 -10.80 -33.98
C THR A 412 25.42 -9.58 -33.05
N PHE A 413 24.21 -9.17 -32.69
CA PHE A 413 24.00 -8.28 -31.55
C PHE A 413 22.93 -8.87 -30.64
N HIS A 414 22.92 -8.40 -29.40
CA HIS A 414 22.10 -8.91 -28.32
C HIS A 414 21.12 -7.84 -27.88
N VAL A 415 19.93 -8.27 -27.47
CA VAL A 415 18.87 -7.42 -26.93
C VAL A 415 18.43 -8.00 -25.59
N ASP A 416 18.50 -7.23 -24.51
CA ASP A 416 18.03 -7.61 -23.17
C ASP A 416 16.82 -6.77 -22.79
N GLY A 417 15.65 -7.41 -22.80
CA GLY A 417 14.39 -6.84 -22.36
C GLY A 417 13.93 -7.37 -21.01
N SER A 418 14.78 -8.07 -20.25
CA SER A 418 14.42 -8.75 -18.99
C SER A 418 13.81 -7.82 -17.93
N LYS A 419 14.14 -6.51 -17.99
CA LYS A 419 13.64 -5.46 -17.09
C LYS A 419 12.55 -4.56 -17.68
N SER A 420 12.08 -4.87 -18.89
CA SER A 420 11.24 -3.97 -19.71
C SER A 420 9.77 -4.38 -19.76
N GLY A 421 9.37 -5.40 -18.99
CA GLY A 421 8.09 -6.09 -19.16
C GLY A 421 8.08 -6.98 -20.41
N LYS A 422 7.31 -8.08 -20.39
CA LYS A 422 7.25 -9.00 -21.53
C LYS A 422 6.52 -8.34 -22.70
N ALA A 423 7.22 -8.20 -23.82
CA ALA A 423 6.67 -7.65 -25.06
C ALA A 423 7.37 -8.28 -26.28
N PRO A 424 6.76 -8.25 -27.47
CA PRO A 424 7.42 -8.75 -28.68
C PRO A 424 8.61 -7.87 -29.08
N LEU A 425 9.74 -8.52 -29.42
CA LEU A 425 10.90 -7.89 -30.06
C LEU A 425 10.66 -7.74 -31.56
N GLY A 426 10.80 -6.52 -32.07
CA GLY A 426 10.83 -6.22 -33.50
C GLY A 426 12.23 -5.81 -33.94
N VAL A 427 12.75 -6.43 -34.99
CA VAL A 427 14.02 -6.05 -35.63
C VAL A 427 13.81 -5.92 -37.13
N ASP A 428 14.12 -4.75 -37.67
CA ASP A 428 14.13 -4.49 -39.10
C ASP A 428 15.44 -3.82 -39.50
N ILE A 429 16.17 -4.43 -40.44
CA ILE A 429 17.46 -3.90 -40.92
C ILE A 429 17.34 -3.59 -42.40
N THR A 430 17.54 -2.32 -42.73
CA THR A 430 17.43 -1.80 -44.08
C THR A 430 18.70 -1.05 -44.48
N THR A 431 18.90 -0.91 -45.78
CA THR A 431 19.92 -0.04 -46.37
C THR A 431 19.24 0.97 -47.28
N GLU A 432 19.99 1.96 -47.78
CA GLU A 432 19.52 2.85 -48.85
C GLU A 432 19.07 2.11 -50.12
N LYS A 433 19.45 0.84 -50.28
CA LYS A 433 19.04 -0.03 -51.40
C LYS A 433 17.81 -0.90 -51.08
N GLY A 434 17.21 -0.74 -49.91
CA GLY A 434 16.08 -1.53 -49.43
C GLY A 434 16.45 -2.51 -48.33
N ALA A 435 15.55 -3.45 -48.03
CA ALA A 435 15.73 -4.48 -47.02
C ALA A 435 16.91 -5.41 -47.34
N LEU A 436 17.46 -6.06 -46.32
CA LEU A 436 18.48 -7.09 -46.52
C LEU A 436 17.94 -8.25 -47.36
N PRO A 437 18.79 -8.94 -48.17
CA PRO A 437 18.38 -10.10 -48.95
C PRO A 437 17.82 -11.26 -48.10
N LYS A 438 18.31 -11.37 -46.87
CA LYS A 438 17.83 -12.33 -45.86
C LYS A 438 17.43 -11.54 -44.61
N SER A 439 16.25 -11.83 -44.08
CA SER A 439 15.81 -11.26 -42.81
C SER A 439 16.77 -11.63 -41.68
N PRO A 440 16.94 -10.75 -40.67
CA PRO A 440 17.67 -11.11 -39.45
C PRO A 440 17.09 -12.36 -38.81
N ASP A 441 17.97 -13.24 -38.33
CA ASP A 441 17.59 -14.40 -37.52
C ASP A 441 17.55 -13.97 -36.05
N VAL A 442 16.42 -14.19 -35.39
CA VAL A 442 16.19 -13.76 -34.00
C VAL A 442 15.96 -14.99 -33.14
N ARG A 443 16.88 -15.25 -32.21
CA ARG A 443 16.80 -16.34 -31.24
C ARG A 443 16.42 -15.80 -29.86
N ASP A 444 15.28 -16.24 -29.34
CA ASP A 444 14.90 -16.02 -27.94
C ASP A 444 15.65 -17.02 -27.04
N ASN A 445 16.36 -16.51 -26.03
CA ASN A 445 17.14 -17.32 -25.09
C ASN A 445 16.28 -17.80 -23.89
N GLY A 446 15.02 -17.37 -23.78
CA GLY A 446 14.06 -17.80 -22.76
C GLY A 446 14.21 -17.12 -21.40
N ASP A 447 15.18 -16.23 -21.25
CA ASP A 447 15.47 -15.45 -20.04
C ASP A 447 15.16 -13.95 -20.20
N GLY A 448 14.50 -13.57 -21.31
CA GLY A 448 14.25 -12.17 -21.67
C GLY A 448 15.37 -11.54 -22.51
N THR A 449 16.40 -12.30 -22.87
CA THR A 449 17.45 -11.90 -23.82
C THR A 449 17.28 -12.56 -25.18
N TYR A 450 17.77 -11.88 -26.23
CA TYR A 450 17.66 -12.32 -27.62
C TYR A 450 18.99 -12.15 -28.34
N ASP A 451 19.34 -13.14 -29.16
CA ASP A 451 20.46 -13.06 -30.10
C ASP A 451 19.93 -12.76 -31.50
N VAL A 452 20.46 -11.72 -32.13
CA VAL A 452 20.07 -11.29 -33.47
C VAL A 452 21.25 -11.41 -34.41
N THR A 453 21.17 -12.34 -35.36
CA THR A 453 22.23 -12.59 -36.34
C THR A 453 21.79 -12.14 -37.74
N TYR A 454 22.66 -11.41 -38.43
CA TYR A 454 22.40 -10.98 -39.80
C TYR A 454 23.70 -10.86 -40.61
N VAL A 455 23.58 -10.77 -41.94
CA VAL A 455 24.71 -10.60 -42.86
C VAL A 455 24.54 -9.28 -43.63
N PRO A 456 25.37 -8.26 -43.41
CA PRO A 456 25.39 -7.05 -44.23
C PRO A 456 25.74 -7.41 -45.68
N HIS A 457 25.08 -6.80 -46.68
CA HIS A 457 25.31 -7.16 -48.08
C HIS A 457 25.98 -6.05 -48.90
N ALA A 458 25.40 -4.85 -48.94
CA ALA A 458 25.84 -3.81 -49.87
C ALA A 458 26.94 -2.92 -49.26
N GLU A 459 28.19 -3.16 -49.66
CA GLU A 459 29.35 -2.31 -49.29
C GLU A 459 29.09 -0.82 -49.57
N GLY A 460 29.59 0.03 -48.67
CA GLY A 460 29.51 1.48 -48.77
C GLY A 460 28.14 2.07 -48.42
N THR A 461 27.07 1.27 -48.34
CA THR A 461 25.72 1.75 -48.02
C THR A 461 25.57 2.13 -46.55
N MET A 462 24.68 3.08 -46.27
CA MET A 462 24.22 3.34 -44.91
C MET A 462 23.16 2.30 -44.55
N GLN A 463 23.45 1.49 -43.54
CA GLN A 463 22.53 0.53 -42.95
C GLN A 463 21.84 1.16 -41.74
N THR A 464 20.55 0.87 -41.57
CA THR A 464 19.71 1.32 -40.46
C THR A 464 19.05 0.09 -39.83
N ALA A 465 19.38 -0.20 -38.57
CA ALA A 465 18.74 -1.24 -37.77
C ALA A 465 17.72 -0.60 -36.82
N ASN A 466 16.44 -0.82 -37.10
CA ASN A 466 15.32 -0.50 -36.24
C ASN A 466 15.10 -1.65 -35.26
N VAL A 467 15.14 -1.35 -33.96
CA VAL A 467 14.93 -2.32 -32.88
C VAL A 467 13.83 -1.75 -31.99
N THR A 468 12.78 -2.53 -31.79
CA THR A 468 11.59 -2.12 -31.05
C THR A 468 11.18 -3.17 -30.03
N TRP A 469 10.63 -2.73 -28.90
CA TRP A 469 10.09 -3.59 -27.84
C TRP A 469 8.63 -3.20 -27.59
N GLY A 470 7.70 -4.13 -27.84
CA GLY A 470 6.26 -3.82 -27.81
C GLY A 470 5.86 -2.75 -28.83
N GLY A 471 6.53 -2.71 -29.98
CA GLY A 471 6.32 -1.71 -31.04
C GLY A 471 6.92 -0.32 -30.76
N LYS A 472 7.52 -0.09 -29.58
CA LYS A 472 8.20 1.17 -29.24
C LYS A 472 9.70 1.07 -29.51
N PRO A 473 10.39 2.11 -30.02
CA PRO A 473 11.82 2.08 -30.24
C PRO A 473 12.60 1.97 -28.92
N VAL A 474 13.65 1.13 -28.91
CA VAL A 474 14.55 0.96 -27.75
C VAL A 474 15.63 2.05 -27.72
N PRO A 475 16.31 2.28 -26.58
CA PRO A 475 17.39 3.26 -26.48
C PRO A 475 18.48 3.09 -27.54
N GLY A 476 18.73 4.14 -28.31
CA GLY A 476 19.74 4.16 -29.38
C GLY A 476 19.23 3.70 -30.74
N SER A 477 18.02 3.12 -30.82
CA SER A 477 17.39 2.82 -32.10
C SER A 477 16.85 4.11 -32.77
N PRO A 478 17.01 4.28 -34.10
CA PRO A 478 17.67 3.36 -35.02
C PRO A 478 19.21 3.44 -34.97
N TYR A 479 19.86 2.28 -35.04
CA TYR A 479 21.32 2.19 -35.15
C TYR A 479 21.73 2.36 -36.61
N ARG A 480 22.55 3.37 -36.88
CA ARG A 480 23.03 3.68 -38.24
C ARG A 480 24.52 3.39 -38.37
N THR A 481 24.88 2.53 -39.32
CA THR A 481 26.26 2.14 -39.59
C THR A 481 26.53 2.15 -41.09
N ARG A 482 27.74 2.55 -41.49
CA ARG A 482 28.17 2.39 -42.89
C ARG A 482 28.75 1.00 -43.05
N VAL A 483 28.22 0.22 -43.99
CA VAL A 483 28.73 -1.12 -44.29
C VAL A 483 30.11 -0.98 -44.92
N ARG A 484 31.15 -1.47 -44.24
CA ARG A 484 32.52 -1.47 -44.75
C ARG A 484 32.72 -2.59 -45.77
N PRO A 485 33.73 -2.49 -46.65
CA PRO A 485 34.14 -3.61 -47.50
C PRO A 485 34.47 -4.87 -46.68
N ALA A 486 34.31 -6.04 -47.27
CA ALA A 486 34.68 -7.31 -46.63
C ALA A 486 36.16 -7.31 -46.19
N VAL A 487 37.03 -6.76 -47.04
CA VAL A 487 38.48 -6.62 -46.80
C VAL A 487 38.96 -5.23 -47.22
N GLU A 488 39.89 -4.65 -46.46
CA GLU A 488 40.56 -3.38 -46.74
C GLU A 488 42.09 -3.54 -46.62
N PRO A 489 42.78 -4.00 -47.68
CA PRO A 489 44.23 -4.27 -47.66
C PRO A 489 45.08 -3.05 -47.26
N ASN A 490 44.63 -1.84 -47.59
CA ASN A 490 45.28 -0.58 -47.20
C ASN A 490 45.25 -0.27 -45.70
N ARG A 491 44.43 -0.99 -44.92
CA ARG A 491 44.38 -0.88 -43.46
C ARG A 491 45.39 -1.81 -42.76
N VAL A 492 46.01 -2.74 -43.49
CA VAL A 492 47.09 -3.57 -42.97
C VAL A 492 48.30 -2.69 -42.71
N LYS A 493 48.88 -2.80 -41.52
CA LYS A 493 50.08 -2.05 -41.11
C LYS A 493 51.26 -2.99 -41.05
N VAL A 494 52.34 -2.64 -41.75
CA VAL A 494 53.59 -3.41 -41.75
C VAL A 494 54.67 -2.59 -41.04
N SER A 495 55.34 -3.19 -40.07
CA SER A 495 56.36 -2.52 -39.26
C SER A 495 57.49 -3.48 -38.88
N GLY A 496 58.58 -2.98 -38.30
CA GLY A 496 59.72 -3.80 -37.86
C GLY A 496 61.01 -3.53 -38.63
N SER A 497 62.10 -4.18 -38.22
CA SER A 497 63.42 -3.99 -38.81
C SER A 497 63.48 -4.50 -40.25
N GLY A 498 62.76 -5.59 -40.54
CA GLY A 498 62.72 -6.25 -41.85
C GLY A 498 62.08 -5.45 -42.99
N VAL A 499 61.50 -4.27 -42.70
CA VAL A 499 60.97 -3.30 -43.68
C VAL A 499 61.46 -1.86 -43.43
N SER A 500 62.45 -1.69 -42.56
CA SER A 500 62.97 -0.38 -42.15
C SER A 500 63.87 0.27 -43.21
N SER A 501 63.76 1.59 -43.37
CA SER A 501 64.65 2.37 -44.25
C SER A 501 66.09 2.50 -43.73
N LYS A 502 66.35 2.14 -42.46
CA LYS A 502 67.69 2.20 -41.85
C LYS A 502 68.63 1.09 -42.34
N GLY A 503 68.10 0.13 -43.10
CA GLY A 503 68.81 -1.06 -43.54
C GLY A 503 68.91 -2.13 -42.46
N ILE A 504 69.34 -3.31 -42.87
CA ILE A 504 69.41 -4.52 -42.04
C ILE A 504 70.80 -5.17 -42.15
N PRO A 505 71.30 -5.81 -41.08
CA PRO A 505 72.55 -6.57 -41.16
C PRO A 505 72.36 -7.80 -42.05
N ALA A 506 73.24 -7.98 -43.04
CA ALA A 506 73.29 -9.22 -43.80
C ALA A 506 73.71 -10.39 -42.90
N SER A 507 73.29 -11.60 -43.26
CA SER A 507 73.43 -12.91 -42.57
C SER A 507 72.68 -13.09 -41.24
N LEU A 508 72.04 -12.06 -40.69
CA LEU A 508 71.32 -12.17 -39.43
C LEU A 508 69.80 -12.16 -39.64
N PRO A 509 69.01 -12.96 -38.91
CA PRO A 509 67.55 -12.93 -39.02
C PRO A 509 66.98 -11.53 -38.80
N THR A 510 66.02 -11.16 -39.64
CA THR A 510 65.26 -9.91 -39.49
C THR A 510 63.78 -10.22 -39.45
N GLU A 511 63.02 -9.41 -38.71
CA GLU A 511 61.60 -9.62 -38.48
C GLU A 511 60.79 -8.38 -38.87
N LEU A 512 59.57 -8.62 -39.35
CA LEU A 512 58.53 -7.64 -39.53
C LEU A 512 57.22 -8.13 -38.91
N VAL A 513 56.42 -7.19 -38.42
CA VAL A 513 55.09 -7.42 -37.85
C VAL A 513 54.06 -6.85 -38.80
N ILE A 514 53.02 -7.64 -39.08
CA ILE A 514 51.91 -7.32 -39.98
C ILE A 514 50.63 -7.31 -39.14
N ASP A 515 50.06 -6.14 -38.92
CA ASP A 515 48.81 -5.94 -38.17
C ASP A 515 47.63 -5.85 -39.13
N THR A 516 46.69 -6.78 -39.02
CA THR A 516 45.51 -6.92 -39.87
C THR A 516 44.19 -6.56 -39.17
N ASN A 517 44.22 -6.11 -37.91
CA ASN A 517 43.02 -5.90 -37.08
C ASN A 517 41.97 -4.96 -37.69
N ASP A 518 42.40 -3.99 -38.48
CA ASP A 518 41.53 -3.00 -39.13
C ASP A 518 41.18 -3.35 -40.60
N ALA A 519 41.72 -4.45 -41.12
CA ALA A 519 41.66 -4.81 -42.54
C ALA A 519 40.54 -5.79 -42.88
N GLY A 520 39.83 -6.35 -41.90
CA GLY A 520 38.83 -7.39 -42.15
C GLY A 520 39.47 -8.78 -42.13
N VAL A 521 38.81 -9.77 -42.74
CA VAL A 521 39.28 -11.16 -42.76
C VAL A 521 39.67 -11.52 -44.19
N GLY A 522 40.94 -11.84 -44.41
CA GLY A 522 41.49 -12.23 -45.71
C GLY A 522 42.82 -12.96 -45.60
N ASP A 523 43.24 -13.57 -46.71
CA ASP A 523 44.46 -14.37 -46.77
C ASP A 523 45.72 -13.48 -46.85
N LEU A 524 46.73 -13.77 -46.02
CA LEU A 524 48.01 -13.06 -45.99
C LEU A 524 49.07 -13.79 -46.81
N GLN A 525 49.79 -13.05 -47.67
CA GLN A 525 50.94 -13.56 -48.42
C GLN A 525 52.15 -12.63 -48.23
N VAL A 526 53.30 -13.19 -47.87
CA VAL A 526 54.57 -12.46 -47.72
C VAL A 526 55.64 -13.08 -48.61
N SER A 527 56.33 -12.26 -49.39
CA SER A 527 57.43 -12.70 -50.25
C SER A 527 58.61 -11.75 -50.15
N VAL A 528 59.83 -12.28 -50.19
CA VAL A 528 61.07 -11.50 -50.15
C VAL A 528 61.89 -11.86 -51.38
N THR A 529 62.33 -10.86 -52.14
CA THR A 529 63.20 -11.03 -53.29
C THR A 529 64.55 -10.39 -52.99
N GLY A 530 65.64 -11.15 -53.18
CA GLY A 530 67.00 -10.68 -52.95
C GLY A 530 67.54 -9.77 -54.07
N PRO A 531 68.75 -9.21 -53.88
CA PRO A 531 69.40 -8.33 -54.86
C PRO A 531 69.68 -9.01 -56.21
N ASP A 532 69.76 -10.34 -56.20
CA ASP A 532 69.94 -11.19 -57.38
C ASP A 532 68.61 -11.48 -58.12
N GLY A 533 67.49 -10.90 -57.68
CA GLY A 533 66.17 -11.09 -58.29
C GLY A 533 65.45 -12.37 -57.89
N HIS A 534 66.04 -13.21 -57.03
CA HIS A 534 65.45 -14.50 -56.66
C HIS A 534 64.71 -14.44 -55.31
N PRO A 535 63.68 -15.26 -55.09
CA PRO A 535 62.95 -15.29 -53.83
C PRO A 535 63.82 -15.80 -52.67
N ARG A 536 63.49 -15.39 -51.45
CA ARG A 536 64.06 -15.89 -50.19
C ARG A 536 62.97 -16.55 -49.36
N LYS A 537 63.38 -17.57 -48.59
CA LYS A 537 62.49 -18.26 -47.65
C LYS A 537 62.03 -17.28 -46.56
N VAL A 538 60.73 -17.22 -46.33
CA VAL A 538 60.11 -16.40 -45.28
C VAL A 538 59.36 -17.33 -44.35
N LYS A 539 59.55 -17.17 -43.05
CA LYS A 539 58.74 -17.83 -42.03
C LYS A 539 57.66 -16.86 -41.59
N VAL A 540 56.39 -17.26 -41.67
CA VAL A 540 55.25 -16.46 -41.20
C VAL A 540 54.59 -17.20 -40.05
N LEU A 541 54.33 -16.49 -38.95
CA LEU A 541 53.66 -16.98 -37.76
C LEU A 541 52.42 -16.12 -37.49
N ASP A 542 51.26 -16.76 -37.36
CA ASP A 542 50.04 -16.12 -36.84
C ASP A 542 50.12 -16.07 -35.31
N ASN A 543 50.00 -14.87 -34.76
CA ASN A 543 50.08 -14.65 -33.31
C ASN A 543 48.71 -14.84 -32.61
N GLY A 544 47.61 -15.02 -33.36
CA GLY A 544 46.27 -15.25 -32.83
C GLY A 544 45.53 -14.01 -32.32
N ASP A 545 46.13 -12.82 -32.49
CA ASP A 545 45.60 -11.52 -32.05
C ASP A 545 45.35 -10.54 -33.23
N GLY A 546 45.26 -11.09 -34.44
CA GLY A 546 45.16 -10.31 -35.68
C GLY A 546 46.50 -9.76 -36.19
N THR A 547 47.61 -10.12 -35.55
CA THR A 547 48.96 -9.80 -36.03
C THR A 547 49.74 -11.04 -36.49
N PHE A 548 50.65 -10.84 -37.43
CA PHE A 548 51.53 -11.87 -37.96
C PHE A 548 52.99 -11.44 -37.83
N SER A 549 53.85 -12.36 -37.43
CA SER A 549 55.29 -12.18 -37.38
C SER A 549 55.92 -12.87 -38.60
N ALA A 550 56.57 -12.10 -39.48
CA ALA A 550 57.27 -12.65 -40.64
C ALA A 550 58.79 -12.41 -40.51
N SER A 551 59.59 -13.45 -40.73
CA SER A 551 61.05 -13.39 -40.63
C SER A 551 61.76 -13.98 -41.83
N TYR A 552 62.90 -13.39 -42.18
CA TYR A 552 63.79 -13.85 -43.25
C TYR A 552 65.25 -13.52 -42.91
N VAL A 553 66.20 -14.18 -43.61
CA VAL A 553 67.64 -13.92 -43.47
C VAL A 553 68.16 -13.31 -44.78
N PRO A 554 68.65 -12.06 -44.79
CA PRO A 554 69.34 -11.48 -45.95
C PRO A 554 70.71 -12.16 -46.15
N ASP A 555 70.82 -13.06 -47.11
CA ASP A 555 72.06 -13.80 -47.44
C ASP A 555 73.12 -12.95 -48.17
N ASP A 556 72.69 -11.88 -48.83
CA ASP A 556 73.49 -10.94 -49.60
C ASP A 556 73.47 -9.51 -49.06
N CYS A 557 74.55 -8.77 -49.29
CA CYS A 557 74.51 -7.30 -49.29
C CYS A 557 73.77 -6.79 -50.52
N GLY A 558 72.90 -5.78 -50.36
CA GLY A 558 72.19 -5.18 -51.50
C GLY A 558 70.74 -4.83 -51.18
N LYS A 559 69.98 -4.48 -52.21
CA LYS A 559 68.56 -4.12 -52.08
C LYS A 559 67.68 -5.35 -52.17
N TYR A 560 66.86 -5.57 -51.15
CA TYR A 560 65.80 -6.55 -51.09
C TYR A 560 64.45 -5.89 -51.37
N LYS A 561 63.51 -6.68 -51.88
CA LYS A 561 62.12 -6.30 -52.10
C LYS A 561 61.22 -7.19 -51.24
N VAL A 562 60.62 -6.65 -50.19
CA VAL A 562 59.66 -7.35 -49.33
C VAL A 562 58.25 -6.99 -49.82
N SER A 563 57.48 -7.95 -50.33
CA SER A 563 56.11 -7.73 -50.82
C SER A 563 55.11 -8.43 -49.90
N VAL A 564 54.05 -7.74 -49.53
CA VAL A 564 53.01 -8.17 -48.59
C VAL A 564 51.66 -7.94 -49.26
N LYS A 565 50.88 -9.01 -49.41
CA LYS A 565 49.52 -8.97 -49.94
C LYS A 565 48.51 -9.45 -48.92
N TYR A 566 47.32 -8.88 -48.95
CA TYR A 566 46.18 -9.28 -48.13
C TYR A 566 44.93 -9.40 -49.01
N ALA A 567 44.28 -10.57 -49.00
CA ALA A 567 43.22 -10.93 -49.95
C ALA A 567 43.62 -10.67 -51.42
N ASP A 568 44.78 -11.20 -51.82
CA ASP A 568 45.40 -11.10 -53.15
C ASP A 568 45.73 -9.67 -53.65
N GLN A 569 45.56 -8.65 -52.80
CA GLN A 569 45.85 -7.26 -53.10
C GLN A 569 47.08 -6.77 -52.32
N GLU A 570 47.91 -5.92 -52.94
CA GLU A 570 49.06 -5.31 -52.27
C GLU A 570 48.59 -4.43 -51.09
N VAL A 571 49.26 -4.57 -49.95
CA VAL A 571 48.98 -3.70 -48.79
C VAL A 571 49.65 -2.33 -48.95
N GLY A 572 49.27 -1.38 -48.11
CA GLY A 572 49.84 -0.03 -48.13
C GLY A 572 51.37 -0.05 -48.08
N HIS A 573 52.00 0.69 -49.00
CA HIS A 573 53.47 0.82 -49.15
C HIS A 573 54.23 -0.43 -49.58
N SER A 574 53.55 -1.54 -49.84
CA SER A 574 54.17 -2.70 -50.47
C SER A 574 54.39 -2.45 -51.97
N PRO A 575 55.51 -2.89 -52.56
CA PRO A 575 56.64 -3.57 -51.92
C PRO A 575 57.59 -2.64 -51.15
N PHE A 576 58.17 -3.12 -50.06
CA PHE A 576 59.13 -2.41 -49.22
C PHE A 576 60.57 -2.66 -49.71
N PRO A 577 61.31 -1.63 -50.16
CA PRO A 577 62.73 -1.76 -50.49
C PRO A 577 63.58 -1.71 -49.21
N VAL A 578 64.45 -2.70 -49.02
CA VAL A 578 65.28 -2.84 -47.80
C VAL A 578 66.74 -3.00 -48.18
N GLN A 579 67.63 -2.18 -47.61
CA GLN A 579 69.06 -2.25 -47.88
C GLN A 579 69.76 -3.14 -46.86
N ALA A 580 70.31 -4.28 -47.27
CA ALA A 580 71.19 -5.09 -46.44
C ALA A 580 72.63 -4.58 -46.52
N TYR A 581 73.29 -4.45 -45.36
CA TYR A 581 74.69 -4.03 -45.25
C TYR A 581 75.58 -5.13 -44.66
N ALA A 582 76.85 -5.10 -45.02
CA ALA A 582 77.81 -6.11 -44.60
C ALA A 582 78.00 -6.13 -43.08
N THR A 583 78.16 -7.33 -42.52
CA THR A 583 78.55 -7.53 -41.12
C THR A 583 79.89 -8.27 -41.05
N GLY A 584 80.75 -7.84 -40.11
CA GLY A 584 82.06 -8.46 -39.93
C GLY A 584 82.97 -8.33 -41.15
N LYS A 585 83.87 -9.32 -41.32
CA LYS A 585 84.98 -9.33 -42.27
C LYS A 585 85.12 -10.71 -42.91
N ALA A 586 84.43 -10.94 -44.03
CA ALA A 586 84.44 -12.23 -44.71
C ALA A 586 85.83 -12.64 -45.22
N ASP A 587 86.73 -11.69 -45.49
CA ASP A 587 88.14 -11.94 -45.86
C ASP A 587 88.96 -12.60 -44.74
N LYS A 588 88.43 -12.63 -43.51
CA LYS A 588 89.01 -13.34 -42.35
C LYS A 588 88.40 -14.72 -42.13
N CYS A 589 87.39 -15.10 -42.90
CA CYS A 589 86.88 -16.46 -42.91
C CYS A 589 87.77 -17.37 -43.76
N LYS A 590 87.78 -18.66 -43.44
CA LYS A 590 88.47 -19.67 -44.24
C LYS A 590 87.65 -20.95 -44.26
N ILE A 591 87.45 -21.53 -45.43
CA ILE A 591 86.94 -22.89 -45.55
C ILE A 591 88.06 -23.85 -45.14
N THR A 592 87.83 -24.61 -44.07
CA THR A 592 88.84 -25.50 -43.50
C THR A 592 88.73 -26.93 -44.02
N GLU A 593 87.51 -27.38 -44.34
CA GLU A 593 87.22 -28.76 -44.74
C GLU A 593 86.03 -28.81 -45.72
N GLY A 594 85.92 -29.88 -46.52
CA GLY A 594 84.69 -30.23 -47.22
C GLY A 594 84.48 -29.69 -48.64
N ILE A 595 85.48 -29.01 -49.24
CA ILE A 595 85.40 -28.60 -50.64
C ILE A 595 85.48 -29.84 -51.55
N ASN A 596 84.45 -30.05 -52.36
CA ASN A 596 84.35 -31.18 -53.29
C ASN A 596 83.91 -30.68 -54.67
N HIS A 597 84.58 -31.14 -55.74
CA HIS A 597 84.28 -30.75 -57.13
C HIS A 597 83.56 -31.86 -57.93
N SER A 598 83.24 -32.98 -57.29
CA SER A 598 82.48 -34.08 -57.87
C SER A 598 81.74 -34.78 -56.75
N LEU A 599 80.41 -34.86 -56.85
CA LEU A 599 79.54 -35.41 -55.80
C LEU A 599 78.72 -36.60 -56.33
N THR A 600 78.36 -37.50 -55.42
CA THR A 600 77.40 -38.57 -55.66
C THR A 600 76.00 -38.10 -55.24
N ILE A 601 75.01 -38.35 -56.09
CA ILE A 601 73.61 -38.03 -55.82
C ILE A 601 73.11 -38.78 -54.59
N GLY A 602 72.40 -38.08 -53.70
CA GLY A 602 71.80 -38.66 -52.49
C GLY A 602 72.74 -38.82 -51.30
N GLU A 603 74.03 -38.50 -51.45
CA GLU A 603 74.97 -38.44 -50.32
C GLU A 603 74.94 -37.05 -49.65
N GLU A 604 75.13 -37.02 -48.34
CA GLU A 604 75.27 -35.80 -47.55
C GLU A 604 76.72 -35.35 -47.50
N TYR A 605 76.94 -34.07 -47.79
CA TYR A 605 78.25 -33.43 -47.75
C TYR A 605 78.23 -32.29 -46.74
N CYS A 606 79.38 -32.07 -46.08
CA CYS A 606 79.56 -31.00 -45.10
C CYS A 606 80.75 -30.12 -45.49
N ILE A 607 80.55 -28.79 -45.45
CA ILE A 607 81.61 -27.78 -45.58
C ILE A 607 81.78 -27.05 -44.26
N THR A 608 83.01 -27.02 -43.75
CA THR A 608 83.32 -26.32 -42.49
C THR A 608 83.98 -24.97 -42.77
N VAL A 609 83.39 -23.90 -42.24
CA VAL A 609 83.86 -22.51 -42.38
C VAL A 609 84.34 -22.00 -41.03
N ASN A 610 85.62 -21.63 -40.93
CA ASN A 610 86.17 -20.97 -39.75
C ASN A 610 86.00 -19.45 -39.86
N ALA A 611 85.24 -18.85 -38.93
CA ALA A 611 84.96 -17.42 -38.88
C ALA A 611 85.40 -16.77 -37.55
N LYS A 612 86.26 -17.44 -36.75
CA LYS A 612 86.71 -17.00 -35.41
C LYS A 612 87.21 -15.55 -35.37
N ASN A 613 87.83 -15.08 -36.46
CA ASN A 613 88.42 -13.75 -36.57
C ASN A 613 87.62 -12.78 -37.46
N ALA A 614 86.42 -13.18 -37.92
CA ALA A 614 85.62 -12.40 -38.86
C ALA A 614 84.72 -11.35 -38.18
N GLY A 615 84.60 -11.37 -36.85
CA GLY A 615 83.75 -10.44 -36.10
C GLY A 615 82.29 -10.87 -36.10
N SER A 616 81.38 -9.90 -36.02
CA SER A 616 79.93 -10.17 -35.94
C SER A 616 79.35 -10.49 -37.32
N GLY A 617 78.61 -11.58 -37.43
CA GLY A 617 77.96 -12.05 -38.65
C GLY A 617 77.73 -13.56 -38.55
N ALA A 618 77.03 -14.12 -39.53
CA ALA A 618 76.83 -15.56 -39.66
C ALA A 618 77.24 -16.02 -41.06
N VAL A 619 77.44 -17.33 -41.19
CA VAL A 619 77.64 -17.96 -42.49
C VAL A 619 76.29 -18.15 -43.16
N THR A 620 76.23 -17.76 -44.42
CA THR A 620 75.10 -18.03 -45.32
C THR A 620 75.65 -18.75 -46.53
N CYS A 621 74.89 -19.67 -47.07
CA CYS A 621 75.29 -20.42 -48.25
C CYS A 621 74.11 -20.53 -49.20
N ARG A 622 74.40 -20.56 -50.48
CA ARG A 622 73.43 -20.89 -51.51
C ARG A 622 74.05 -21.84 -52.50
N ILE A 623 73.37 -22.95 -52.73
CA ILE A 623 73.73 -23.93 -53.74
C ILE A 623 72.60 -23.95 -54.74
N ARG A 624 72.92 -23.69 -56.01
CA ARG A 624 71.94 -23.59 -57.08
C ARG A 624 72.36 -24.44 -58.26
N SER A 625 71.44 -25.22 -58.81
CA SER A 625 71.63 -25.87 -60.11
C SER A 625 71.74 -24.82 -61.22
N THR A 626 72.53 -25.07 -62.25
CA THR A 626 72.55 -24.25 -63.47
C THR A 626 71.18 -24.15 -64.17
N SER A 627 70.24 -25.05 -63.84
CA SER A 627 68.82 -24.98 -64.24
C SER A 627 67.97 -23.96 -63.46
N GLY A 628 68.50 -23.36 -62.38
CA GLY A 628 67.86 -22.29 -61.61
C GLY A 628 67.25 -22.69 -60.26
N SER A 629 67.27 -23.98 -59.90
CA SER A 629 66.70 -24.46 -58.63
C SER A 629 67.69 -24.36 -57.48
N ASP A 630 67.28 -23.78 -56.35
CA ASP A 630 68.07 -23.74 -55.12
C ASP A 630 67.93 -25.06 -54.33
N LEU A 631 69.02 -25.48 -53.71
CA LEU A 631 69.03 -26.64 -52.81
C LEU A 631 68.64 -26.21 -51.39
N ASP A 632 67.93 -27.08 -50.69
CA ASP A 632 67.70 -26.94 -49.25
C ASP A 632 69.00 -27.35 -48.54
N ILE A 633 69.50 -26.47 -47.67
CA ILE A 633 70.77 -26.66 -46.96
C ILE A 633 70.53 -26.38 -45.48
N ASP A 634 71.33 -27.03 -44.64
CA ASP A 634 71.36 -26.76 -43.21
C ASP A 634 72.69 -26.10 -42.85
N ILE A 635 72.64 -25.09 -41.98
CA ILE A 635 73.83 -24.39 -41.51
C ILE A 635 73.80 -24.40 -39.98
N GLU A 636 74.76 -25.09 -39.40
CA GLU A 636 74.94 -25.21 -37.96
C GLU A 636 76.07 -24.27 -37.49
N ASP A 637 75.79 -23.42 -36.50
CA ASP A 637 76.82 -22.68 -35.76
C ASP A 637 77.32 -23.59 -34.63
N ASN A 638 78.59 -24.00 -34.71
CA ASN A 638 79.18 -24.95 -33.77
C ASN A 638 79.47 -24.31 -32.39
N GLY A 639 79.24 -23.01 -32.22
CA GLY A 639 79.44 -22.29 -30.96
C GLY A 639 80.90 -22.00 -30.60
N ASP A 640 81.85 -22.48 -31.42
CA ASP A 640 83.28 -22.22 -31.26
C ASP A 640 83.79 -21.18 -32.26
N GLY A 641 82.93 -20.61 -33.12
CA GLY A 641 83.29 -19.71 -34.21
C GLY A 641 83.57 -20.42 -35.55
N THR A 642 83.23 -21.70 -35.65
CA THR A 642 83.13 -22.44 -36.91
C THR A 642 81.66 -22.75 -37.27
N PHE A 643 81.37 -22.88 -38.55
CA PHE A 643 80.04 -23.18 -39.07
C PHE A 643 80.11 -24.39 -40.00
N SER A 644 79.13 -25.29 -39.89
CA SER A 644 79.00 -26.50 -40.70
C SER A 644 77.83 -26.34 -41.67
N ILE A 645 78.08 -26.45 -42.98
CA ILE A 645 77.06 -26.37 -44.02
C ILE A 645 76.80 -27.78 -44.55
N TYR A 646 75.62 -28.34 -44.28
CA TYR A 646 75.20 -29.65 -44.74
C TYR A 646 74.29 -29.54 -45.97
N TYR A 647 74.53 -30.39 -46.97
CA TYR A 647 73.74 -30.41 -48.19
C TYR A 647 73.78 -31.76 -48.91
N THR A 648 72.71 -32.06 -49.65
CA THR A 648 72.59 -33.28 -50.46
C THR A 648 72.07 -32.93 -51.84
N VAL A 649 72.85 -33.20 -52.89
CA VAL A 649 72.41 -33.00 -54.27
C VAL A 649 71.44 -34.10 -54.68
N LYS A 650 70.33 -33.70 -55.32
CA LYS A 650 69.20 -34.60 -55.64
C LYS A 650 69.19 -35.07 -57.09
N ASP A 651 69.86 -34.36 -57.98
CA ASP A 651 69.85 -34.61 -59.41
C ASP A 651 71.26 -34.47 -60.00
N ALA A 652 71.48 -35.11 -61.16
CA ALA A 652 72.72 -34.94 -61.90
C ALA A 652 72.74 -33.57 -62.60
N GLY A 653 73.85 -32.85 -62.49
CA GLY A 653 74.02 -31.57 -63.19
C GLY A 653 75.11 -30.73 -62.57
N GLU A 654 75.37 -29.57 -63.18
CA GLU A 654 76.31 -28.58 -62.66
C GLU A 654 75.62 -27.70 -61.61
N TYR A 655 76.28 -27.51 -60.48
CA TYR A 655 75.82 -26.65 -59.40
C TYR A 655 76.82 -25.52 -59.14
N THR A 656 76.30 -24.35 -58.75
CA THR A 656 77.11 -23.25 -58.22
C THR A 656 76.86 -23.13 -56.73
N LEU A 657 77.94 -23.12 -55.95
CA LEU A 657 77.91 -22.90 -54.50
C LEU A 657 78.52 -21.56 -54.16
N SER A 658 77.86 -20.83 -53.25
CA SER A 658 78.24 -19.50 -52.82
C SER A 658 78.15 -19.38 -51.30
N VAL A 659 79.28 -19.52 -50.61
CA VAL A 659 79.45 -19.26 -49.18
C VAL A 659 79.76 -17.79 -48.93
N LYS A 660 79.02 -17.19 -48.02
CA LYS A 660 79.17 -15.80 -47.59
C LYS A 660 79.20 -15.70 -46.08
N PHE A 661 79.91 -14.69 -45.57
CA PHE A 661 79.87 -14.29 -44.17
C PHE A 661 79.43 -12.84 -44.12
N GLY A 662 78.39 -12.53 -43.35
CA GLY A 662 77.89 -11.16 -43.27
C GLY A 662 77.48 -10.55 -44.60
N GLY A 663 76.96 -11.36 -45.52
CA GLY A 663 76.56 -10.94 -46.87
C GLY A 663 77.72 -10.69 -47.84
N GLN A 664 78.95 -11.01 -47.45
CA GLN A 664 80.15 -10.85 -48.28
C GLN A 664 80.75 -12.22 -48.65
N PRO A 665 81.33 -12.39 -49.85
CA PRO A 665 81.97 -13.64 -50.26
C PRO A 665 83.10 -14.07 -49.32
N VAL A 666 83.07 -15.33 -48.88
CA VAL A 666 84.21 -15.96 -48.18
C VAL A 666 85.26 -16.36 -49.22
N PRO A 667 86.57 -16.16 -48.97
CA PRO A 667 87.64 -16.65 -49.85
C PRO A 667 87.48 -18.14 -50.17
N ASP A 668 87.64 -18.51 -51.43
CA ASP A 668 87.42 -19.86 -51.97
C ASP A 668 85.99 -20.41 -51.81
N GLY A 669 85.05 -19.59 -51.34
CA GLY A 669 83.66 -19.96 -51.07
C GLY A 669 82.73 -19.86 -52.27
N PHE A 670 83.21 -19.50 -53.45
CA PHE A 670 82.44 -19.52 -54.69
C PHE A 670 83.09 -20.45 -55.70
N TYR A 671 82.41 -21.55 -56.03
CA TYR A 671 82.87 -22.49 -57.06
C TYR A 671 81.71 -23.28 -57.67
N SER A 672 82.00 -23.92 -58.80
CA SER A 672 81.09 -24.84 -59.48
C SER A 672 81.60 -26.27 -59.34
N PHE A 673 80.68 -27.22 -59.26
CA PHE A 673 80.96 -28.65 -59.10
C PHE A 673 79.90 -29.52 -59.79
#